data_AF-A0A165L1P1-F1
#
_entry.id   AF-A0A165L1P1-F1
#
_cell.length_a   1.000
_cell.length_b   1.000
_cell.length_c   1.000
_cell.angle_alpha   90.00
_cell.angle_beta   90.00
_cell.angle_gamma   90.00
#
_symmetry.space_group_name_H-M   'P 1'
#
loop_
_entity.id
_entity.type
_entity.pdbx_description
1 polymer ?
#
loop_
_entity_poly.entity_id
_entity_poly.type
_entity_poly.pdbx_seq_one_letter_code
_entity_poly.pdbx_strand_id
1 'polypeptide(L)'
;MIRFIWNNWWRNKGRFILLLVGALIVSTGLSYLVGVTQSNNGTIVEELQNRWESSYHIVVRPPDTRSVTEELNLLEPNYQSGLSGGITMEQYEKIKTMEDIDVAAPIAMIGFMNNSIEMNTLTISEPGVYRLKITDETDTGAGIRKDGGNTYFTVGNWQPEGLGKEYGASPFMGEQSLEMGSEVMIAGVDPEAESALVGLDQSVLDEAGSRYFKPDDQAEVVEYEDEDFTQTRIPVLLSNREYVESKVTYTLMKLDLPFSTEEQAKTMEKVKENGGQDYLEKQSGEEVKSYTFTTEEAHKKILDQAMHPDPELSTTKENFIAFQATPVNYRPVSSPFSERWPFAYEVEPYEIPEGVPLAETDAYRPVKMFGDGSFNDWKRVKIDVKGIFDPAKLNISKDPLTELPMETYFPSKSNLVLDQNGEPVNPPQEMKPLNNPYGFLTKPPMMLTTLDAAAELMGEKPISSIRIKVAGVEAMTDESEKTLQEVAKRIEDETGLITDITLGSSPQPALTHIPGIKGEESIGWVEQPWIKIGSSMTIFKEAKVGLSGVIASVILVAIIYVFSSNLIMMYTRKKEFAVLLSIGWRPVQLSRMLFTEALILGTFVSVVSWIILGYFTVTSTVETSPFRFLLMGLFGILIYLLGTMIPAYLVGKIKPYESMKAGEISHIGRRLIPSAAIWSMSLNSFLSRWKRSCLSVVSIALPTSLFVVFLFITYRLKGVMFATWLGEYVAMEVSSMHYIAMGVALLIAILTTTEIMWQNISERQPEIALLKSIGWKNRSIRSLVLYEGAFSGLFAGIIGIFIAFVFVWKIYGEPPLEHAPFFALAIVIPILTGMAGALFPAHKAVKVQPYQALGGTAEHSGKTEKRVKVTLGVATAILFIGLVTILSQAIPDSKPAVTTADTKDVKGTDGAIQTSTAPSKDETKSDAKPEAKPEGEEVALDREFWKVIEFEKPWNADPLQYTFRLDEPKKAKANTKSIVIKARIQNLTTEDEWDDYKITGQFLKDQDGKEYQPVDTEVISRKNWNGIRMKPGGEAIVSLAFEVPKNKENFNFILSRVSQPGDVVIKHIDKGL
;
A
#
# COMPACT_ATOMS: atom_id res chain seq x y z
N MET A 1 -32.98 -18.02 -59.93
CA MET A 1 -31.81 -17.33 -59.32
C MET A 1 -31.01 -18.28 -58.43
N ILE A 2 -31.60 -18.93 -57.41
CA ILE A 2 -30.89 -19.87 -56.51
C ILE A 2 -30.13 -20.98 -57.25
N ARG A 3 -30.76 -21.68 -58.20
CA ARG A 3 -30.07 -22.70 -59.05
C ARG A 3 -28.85 -22.14 -59.79
N PHE A 4 -28.90 -20.87 -60.20
CA PHE A 4 -27.80 -20.22 -60.91
C PHE A 4 -26.65 -19.86 -59.94
N ILE A 5 -26.97 -19.38 -58.73
CA ILE A 5 -25.98 -19.18 -57.65
C ILE A 5 -25.28 -20.50 -57.33
N TRP A 6 -26.05 -21.57 -57.09
CA TRP A 6 -25.56 -22.90 -56.75
C TRP A 6 -24.64 -23.49 -57.82
N ASN A 7 -25.06 -23.45 -59.09
CA ASN A 7 -24.23 -23.92 -60.20
C ASN A 7 -22.95 -23.10 -60.36
N ASN A 8 -22.99 -21.80 -60.05
CA ASN A 8 -21.81 -20.96 -60.14
C ASN A 8 -20.78 -21.25 -59.04
N TRP A 9 -21.23 -21.47 -57.80
CA TRP A 9 -20.36 -21.92 -56.72
C TRP A 9 -19.67 -23.24 -57.07
N TRP A 10 -20.42 -24.18 -57.65
CA TRP A 10 -19.86 -25.43 -58.15
C TRP A 10 -18.94 -25.27 -59.36
N ARG A 11 -19.11 -24.24 -60.20
CA ARG A 11 -18.20 -23.96 -61.31
C ARG A 11 -16.88 -23.34 -60.83
N ASN A 12 -16.93 -22.52 -59.78
CA ASN A 12 -15.80 -21.78 -59.21
C ASN A 12 -15.36 -22.32 -57.84
N LYS A 13 -15.30 -23.65 -57.70
CA LYS A 13 -15.11 -24.39 -56.42
C LYS A 13 -14.02 -23.82 -55.51
N GLY A 14 -12.84 -23.50 -56.05
CA GLY A 14 -11.72 -23.03 -55.23
C GLY A 14 -11.98 -21.70 -54.51
N ARG A 15 -12.75 -20.80 -55.14
CA ARG A 15 -13.10 -19.51 -54.54
C ARG A 15 -14.24 -19.65 -53.54
N PHE A 16 -15.21 -20.51 -53.87
CA PHE A 16 -16.30 -20.82 -52.96
C PHE A 16 -15.79 -21.45 -51.65
N ILE A 17 -14.81 -22.35 -51.72
CA ILE A 17 -14.22 -22.94 -50.52
C ILE A 17 -13.42 -21.91 -49.72
N LEU A 18 -12.65 -21.02 -50.36
CA LEU A 18 -11.95 -19.93 -49.65
C LEU A 18 -12.94 -19.03 -48.90
N LEU A 19 -14.05 -18.68 -49.56
CA LEU A 19 -15.11 -17.88 -48.95
C LEU A 19 -15.75 -18.61 -47.76
N LEU A 20 -16.06 -19.91 -47.90
CA LEU A 20 -16.59 -20.73 -46.80
C LEU A 20 -15.60 -20.84 -45.64
N VAL A 21 -14.32 -21.00 -45.92
CA VAL A 21 -13.25 -21.05 -44.92
C VAL A 21 -13.18 -19.73 -44.16
N GLY A 22 -13.21 -18.59 -44.83
CA GLY A 22 -13.20 -17.30 -44.13
C GLY A 22 -14.50 -16.98 -43.42
N ALA A 23 -15.64 -17.40 -43.97
CA ALA A 23 -16.92 -17.33 -43.25
C ALA A 23 -16.88 -18.15 -41.95
N LEU A 24 -16.29 -19.36 -41.99
CA LEU A 24 -16.09 -20.22 -40.83
C LEU A 24 -15.12 -19.60 -39.81
N ILE A 25 -13.98 -19.05 -40.27
CA ILE A 25 -12.99 -18.40 -39.39
C ILE A 25 -13.62 -17.19 -38.70
N VAL A 26 -14.35 -16.36 -39.44
CA VAL A 26 -15.03 -15.18 -38.89
C VAL A 26 -16.12 -15.60 -37.92
N SER A 27 -16.99 -16.55 -38.28
CA SER A 27 -18.07 -17.00 -37.40
C SER A 27 -17.52 -17.65 -36.13
N THR A 28 -16.49 -18.48 -36.26
CA THR A 28 -15.86 -19.19 -35.14
C THR A 28 -15.11 -18.22 -34.24
N GLY A 29 -14.22 -17.42 -34.81
CA GLY A 29 -13.39 -16.49 -34.07
C GLY A 29 -14.23 -15.43 -33.36
N LEU A 30 -15.23 -14.86 -34.03
CA LEU A 30 -16.11 -13.88 -33.40
C LEU A 30 -16.98 -14.50 -32.30
N SER A 31 -17.57 -15.67 -32.55
CA SER A 31 -18.45 -16.32 -31.55
C SER A 31 -17.67 -16.80 -30.33
N TYR A 32 -16.49 -17.38 -30.55
CA TYR A 32 -15.60 -17.81 -29.48
C TYR A 32 -15.14 -16.61 -28.64
N LEU A 33 -14.67 -15.54 -29.30
CA LEU A 33 -14.24 -14.34 -28.58
C LEU A 33 -15.38 -13.71 -27.81
N VAL A 34 -16.58 -13.57 -28.38
CA VAL A 34 -17.73 -13.02 -27.66
C VAL A 34 -18.13 -13.93 -26.48
N GLY A 35 -18.11 -15.25 -26.65
CA GLY A 35 -18.39 -16.21 -25.58
C GLY A 35 -17.38 -16.11 -24.43
N VAL A 36 -16.08 -16.19 -24.75
CA VAL A 36 -15.00 -16.03 -23.77
C VAL A 36 -15.03 -14.64 -23.13
N THR A 37 -15.29 -13.58 -23.89
CA THR A 37 -15.44 -12.22 -23.35
C THR A 37 -16.55 -12.16 -22.31
N GLN A 38 -17.69 -12.79 -22.58
CA GLN A 38 -18.81 -12.78 -21.64
C GLN A 38 -18.49 -13.59 -20.39
N SER A 39 -17.85 -14.74 -20.57
CA SER A 39 -17.35 -15.55 -19.45
C SER A 39 -16.38 -14.73 -18.60
N ASN A 40 -15.32 -14.19 -19.20
CA ASN A 40 -14.27 -13.47 -18.50
C ASN A 40 -14.78 -12.15 -17.91
N ASN A 41 -15.66 -11.39 -18.60
CA ASN A 41 -16.30 -10.23 -17.96
C ASN A 41 -17.12 -10.64 -16.75
N GLY A 42 -17.90 -11.72 -16.86
CA GLY A 42 -18.69 -12.24 -15.74
C GLY A 42 -17.78 -12.60 -14.57
N THR A 43 -16.74 -13.41 -14.81
CA THR A 43 -15.77 -13.83 -13.80
C THR A 43 -14.96 -12.67 -13.24
N ILE A 44 -14.49 -11.72 -14.05
CA ILE A 44 -13.74 -10.56 -13.56
C ILE A 44 -14.63 -9.65 -12.73
N VAL A 45 -15.86 -9.39 -13.18
CA VAL A 45 -16.83 -8.60 -12.41
C VAL A 45 -17.14 -9.30 -11.11
N GLU A 46 -17.44 -10.60 -11.14
CA GLU A 46 -17.76 -11.40 -9.96
C GLU A 46 -16.57 -11.48 -9.00
N GLU A 47 -15.36 -11.73 -9.49
CA GLU A 47 -14.16 -11.82 -8.66
C GLU A 47 -13.81 -10.47 -8.06
N LEU A 48 -13.83 -9.40 -8.87
CA LEU A 48 -13.61 -8.04 -8.36
C LEU A 48 -14.70 -7.68 -7.37
N GLN A 49 -15.98 -7.98 -7.62
CA GLN A 49 -17.11 -7.68 -6.73
C GLN A 49 -17.02 -8.45 -5.41
N ASN A 50 -16.71 -9.75 -5.44
CA ASN A 50 -16.51 -10.56 -4.23
C ASN A 50 -15.33 -10.04 -3.40
N ARG A 51 -14.38 -9.38 -4.06
CA ARG A 51 -13.17 -8.82 -3.47
C ARG A 51 -13.18 -7.28 -3.35
N TRP A 52 -14.33 -6.67 -3.63
CA TRP A 52 -14.53 -5.22 -3.65
C TRP A 52 -14.95 -4.70 -2.28
N GLU A 53 -15.55 -5.55 -1.46
CA GLU A 53 -15.99 -5.18 -0.12
C GLU A 53 -14.79 -4.84 0.77
N SER A 54 -14.78 -3.60 1.24
CA SER A 54 -13.91 -3.11 2.32
C SER A 54 -14.76 -2.78 3.55
N SER A 55 -14.16 -2.82 4.74
CA SER A 55 -14.86 -2.49 5.98
C SER A 55 -15.43 -1.06 5.99
N TYR A 56 -14.84 -0.14 5.22
CA TYR A 56 -15.34 1.22 4.99
C TYR A 56 -14.97 1.69 3.58
N HIS A 57 -15.68 2.70 3.06
CA HIS A 57 -15.51 3.21 1.70
C HIS A 57 -14.56 4.41 1.60
N ILE A 58 -14.59 5.29 2.61
CA ILE A 58 -13.79 6.53 2.67
C ILE A 58 -13.16 6.61 4.05
N VAL A 59 -11.89 7.05 4.11
CA VAL A 59 -11.25 7.49 5.36
C VAL A 59 -11.08 9.00 5.32
N VAL A 60 -11.41 9.66 6.42
CA VAL A 60 -11.22 11.10 6.63
C VAL A 60 -10.09 11.31 7.62
N ARG A 61 -9.17 12.22 7.29
CA ARG A 61 -7.98 12.51 8.11
C ARG A 61 -7.75 14.03 8.27
N PRO A 62 -6.96 14.47 9.26
CA PRO A 62 -6.51 15.86 9.34
C PRO A 62 -5.64 16.28 8.14
N PRO A 63 -5.55 17.57 7.79
CA PRO A 63 -4.85 18.03 6.58
C PRO A 63 -3.34 17.76 6.57
N ASP A 64 -2.70 17.81 7.74
CA ASP A 64 -1.24 17.73 7.90
C ASP A 64 -0.72 16.27 7.97
N THR A 65 -1.55 15.28 7.66
CA THR A 65 -1.21 13.86 7.81
C THR A 65 -0.90 13.14 6.50
N ARG A 66 -0.78 13.85 5.37
CA ARG A 66 -0.43 13.23 4.09
C ARG A 66 1.04 12.78 4.08
N SER A 67 1.26 11.53 3.71
CA SER A 67 2.60 10.95 3.56
C SER A 67 3.19 11.21 2.16
N VAL A 68 4.52 11.09 2.03
CA VAL A 68 5.25 11.25 0.75
C VAL A 68 4.89 10.19 -0.29
N THR A 69 4.25 9.12 0.16
CA THR A 69 3.85 7.92 -0.60
C THR A 69 2.55 8.16 -1.37
N GLU A 70 1.74 9.12 -0.92
CA GLU A 70 0.40 9.41 -1.43
C GLU A 70 0.41 10.08 -2.80
N GLU A 71 1.51 10.72 -3.21
CA GLU A 71 1.67 11.23 -4.58
C GLU A 71 1.53 10.11 -5.63
N LEU A 72 1.85 8.87 -5.24
CA LEU A 72 1.71 7.68 -6.06
C LEU A 72 0.39 6.93 -5.79
N ASN A 73 -0.59 7.51 -5.08
CA ASN A 73 -1.79 6.83 -4.61
C ASN A 73 -1.48 5.54 -3.84
N LEU A 74 -0.42 5.57 -3.03
CA LEU A 74 0.00 4.47 -2.16
C LEU A 74 -0.11 4.92 -0.71
N LEU A 75 -0.71 4.09 0.13
CA LEU A 75 -0.73 4.30 1.58
C LEU A 75 0.16 3.26 2.26
N GLU A 76 0.99 3.72 3.18
CA GLU A 76 1.80 2.85 4.03
C GLU A 76 0.94 2.02 5.01
N PRO A 77 1.45 0.86 5.45
CA PRO A 77 0.85 0.11 6.56
C PRO A 77 0.81 0.96 7.84
N ASN A 78 -0.12 0.65 8.75
CA ASN A 78 -0.27 1.32 10.05
C ASN A 78 -0.49 2.85 10.04
N TYR A 79 -0.78 3.49 8.89
CA TYR A 79 -0.86 4.96 8.82
C TYR A 79 -1.86 5.57 9.80
N GLN A 80 -3.01 4.92 10.06
CA GLN A 80 -4.03 5.44 11.00
C GLN A 80 -3.60 5.35 12.47
N SER A 81 -2.89 4.29 12.84
CA SER A 81 -2.43 4.05 14.21
C SER A 81 -1.28 4.97 14.63
N GLY A 82 -0.67 5.68 13.67
CA GLY A 82 0.30 6.74 13.92
C GLY A 82 -0.31 8.14 14.03
N LEU A 83 -1.62 8.33 13.79
CA LEU A 83 -2.26 9.65 13.88
C LEU A 83 -2.69 9.91 15.32
N SER A 84 -2.39 11.11 15.86
CA SER A 84 -2.85 11.51 17.19
C SER A 84 -3.67 12.80 17.10
N GLY A 85 -4.99 12.64 17.18
CA GLY A 85 -5.96 13.72 17.13
C GLY A 85 -6.00 14.48 15.80
N GLY A 86 -6.62 15.66 15.82
CA GLY A 86 -6.67 16.61 14.70
C GLY A 86 -8.06 16.89 14.12
N ILE A 87 -9.06 16.05 14.44
CA ILE A 87 -10.47 16.24 14.06
C ILE A 87 -11.30 16.57 15.31
N THR A 88 -12.15 17.60 15.22
CA THR A 88 -13.05 18.03 16.30
C THR A 88 -14.33 17.18 16.35
N MET A 89 -14.97 17.14 17.52
CA MET A 89 -16.31 16.52 17.67
C MET A 89 -17.37 17.21 16.80
N GLU A 90 -17.28 18.53 16.60
CA GLU A 90 -18.20 19.28 15.73
C GLU A 90 -18.07 18.86 14.25
N GLN A 91 -16.83 18.68 13.75
CA GLN A 91 -16.60 18.16 12.41
C GLN A 91 -17.15 16.74 12.25
N TYR A 92 -16.98 15.90 13.27
CA TYR A 92 -17.53 14.54 13.27
C TYR A 92 -19.06 14.53 13.21
N GLU A 93 -19.74 15.30 14.06
CA GLU A 93 -21.20 15.40 14.05
C GLU A 93 -21.74 15.95 12.72
N LYS A 94 -21.02 16.90 12.10
CA LYS A 94 -21.36 17.41 10.77
C LYS A 94 -21.26 16.32 9.70
N ILE A 95 -20.26 15.44 9.76
CA ILE A 95 -20.13 14.29 8.85
C ILE A 95 -21.23 13.26 9.14
N LYS A 96 -21.45 12.92 10.42
CA LYS A 96 -22.45 11.93 10.86
C LYS A 96 -23.87 12.27 10.41
N THR A 97 -24.20 13.56 10.28
CA THR A 97 -25.53 14.05 9.89
C THR A 97 -25.77 14.18 8.37
N MET A 98 -24.77 13.86 7.52
CA MET A 98 -24.94 13.91 6.06
C MET A 98 -25.84 12.77 5.57
N GLU A 99 -26.81 13.07 4.69
CA GLU A 99 -27.78 12.08 4.17
C GLU A 99 -27.14 10.93 3.36
N ASP A 100 -25.97 11.17 2.75
CA ASP A 100 -25.27 10.19 1.92
C ASP A 100 -24.41 9.21 2.74
N ILE A 101 -24.34 9.36 4.06
CA ILE A 101 -23.51 8.56 4.96
C ILE A 101 -24.39 7.59 5.75
N ASP A 102 -24.07 6.29 5.64
CA ASP A 102 -24.76 5.22 6.37
C ASP A 102 -24.12 5.01 7.75
N VAL A 103 -22.79 4.93 7.79
CA VAL A 103 -22.02 4.79 9.04
C VAL A 103 -20.80 5.70 8.99
N ALA A 104 -20.56 6.46 10.07
CA ALA A 104 -19.33 7.20 10.30
C ALA A 104 -18.74 6.78 11.64
N ALA A 105 -17.71 5.93 11.61
CA ALA A 105 -17.04 5.41 12.80
C ALA A 105 -15.71 6.17 13.05
N PRO A 106 -15.66 7.08 14.03
CA PRO A 106 -14.45 7.79 14.39
C PRO A 106 -13.53 6.89 15.22
N ILE A 107 -12.23 7.13 15.11
CA ILE A 107 -11.24 6.58 16.02
C ILE A 107 -10.29 7.67 16.51
N ALA A 108 -10.03 7.65 17.81
CA ALA A 108 -9.12 8.55 18.50
C ALA A 108 -7.96 7.75 19.09
N MET A 109 -6.75 7.83 18.52
CA MET A 109 -5.57 7.23 19.14
C MET A 109 -5.09 8.16 20.27
N ILE A 110 -5.34 7.75 21.51
CA ILE A 110 -5.08 8.59 22.69
C ILE A 110 -3.58 8.54 23.01
N GLY A 111 -3.04 7.34 23.21
CA GLY A 111 -1.63 7.17 23.56
C GLY A 111 -1.32 5.82 24.16
N PHE A 112 -0.10 5.69 24.68
CA PHE A 112 0.40 4.48 25.32
C PHE A 112 0.40 4.61 26.85
N MET A 113 0.01 3.52 27.49
CA MET A 113 0.01 3.36 28.93
C MET A 113 0.79 2.09 29.28
N ASN A 114 1.63 2.13 30.31
CA ASN A 114 2.26 0.93 30.83
C ASN A 114 1.23 0.10 31.61
N ASN A 115 0.87 -1.07 31.09
CA ASN A 115 -0.01 -2.01 31.77
C ASN A 115 0.81 -3.15 32.37
N SER A 116 1.13 -3.01 33.66
CA SER A 116 1.96 -3.96 34.42
C SER A 116 1.17 -4.70 35.48
N ILE A 117 1.47 -5.99 35.66
CA ILE A 117 0.92 -6.81 36.73
C ILE A 117 2.04 -7.40 37.59
N GLU A 118 1.81 -7.49 38.90
CA GLU A 118 2.67 -8.25 39.78
C GLU A 118 2.59 -9.73 39.42
N MET A 119 3.70 -10.34 39.03
CA MET A 119 3.78 -11.76 38.72
C MET A 119 4.07 -12.57 39.98
N ASN A 120 4.98 -12.10 40.82
CA ASN A 120 5.39 -12.76 42.05
C ASN A 120 6.05 -11.78 43.03
N THR A 121 6.05 -12.09 44.32
CA THR A 121 6.73 -11.27 45.36
C THR A 121 8.05 -11.92 45.76
N LEU A 122 9.14 -11.15 45.72
CA LEU A 122 10.46 -11.57 46.17
C LEU A 122 10.64 -11.25 47.66
N THR A 123 10.93 -12.27 48.45
CA THR A 123 11.24 -12.17 49.89
C THR A 123 12.67 -12.65 50.16
N ILE A 124 13.47 -11.81 50.81
CA ILE A 124 14.87 -12.12 51.15
C ILE A 124 15.12 -11.73 52.60
N SER A 125 15.60 -12.68 53.39
CA SER A 125 15.83 -12.50 54.84
C SER A 125 17.31 -12.56 55.24
N GLU A 126 18.17 -13.10 54.40
CA GLU A 126 19.60 -13.19 54.69
C GLU A 126 20.31 -11.85 54.46
N PRO A 127 21.14 -11.37 55.42
CA PRO A 127 21.91 -10.16 55.21
C PRO A 127 22.94 -10.30 54.08
N GLY A 128 23.02 -9.31 53.21
CA GLY A 128 23.90 -9.34 52.04
C GLY A 128 23.71 -8.15 51.10
N VAL A 129 24.66 -7.98 50.18
CA VAL A 129 24.49 -7.13 49.01
C VAL A 129 24.04 -8.02 47.86
N TYR A 130 22.93 -7.68 47.22
CA TYR A 130 22.31 -8.46 46.16
C TYR A 130 22.29 -7.68 44.86
N ARG A 131 22.46 -8.42 43.76
CA ARG A 131 22.26 -7.97 42.39
C ARG A 131 21.02 -8.68 41.85
N LEU A 132 20.02 -7.91 41.43
CA LEU A 132 18.91 -8.39 40.63
C LEU A 132 19.20 -8.08 39.18
N LYS A 133 19.56 -9.11 38.43
CA LYS A 133 19.73 -9.04 36.98
C LYS A 133 18.37 -9.28 36.33
N ILE A 134 17.91 -8.32 35.55
CA ILE A 134 16.71 -8.42 34.74
C ILE A 134 17.18 -8.61 33.30
N THR A 135 16.67 -9.64 32.62
CA THR A 135 16.95 -9.88 31.21
C THR A 135 15.64 -10.08 30.49
N ASP A 136 15.33 -9.19 29.56
CA ASP A 136 14.21 -9.28 28.62
C ASP A 136 14.73 -9.89 27.31
N GLU A 137 14.14 -11.01 26.90
CA GLU A 137 14.36 -11.61 25.59
C GLU A 137 13.07 -11.48 24.78
N THR A 138 13.10 -10.70 23.70
CA THR A 138 11.95 -10.53 22.80
C THR A 138 12.24 -11.11 21.42
N ASP A 139 11.32 -11.92 20.89
CA ASP A 139 11.39 -12.44 19.52
C ASP A 139 10.81 -11.41 18.54
N THR A 140 11.67 -10.84 17.69
CA THR A 140 11.28 -9.88 16.64
C THR A 140 10.79 -10.55 15.37
N GLY A 141 10.84 -11.88 15.28
CA GLY A 141 10.78 -12.58 14.01
C GLY A 141 12.14 -12.61 13.32
N ALA A 142 12.83 -11.49 13.08
CA ALA A 142 14.18 -11.49 12.49
C ALA A 142 15.26 -12.13 13.38
N GLY A 143 15.06 -12.08 14.69
CA GLY A 143 16.00 -12.59 15.69
C GLY A 143 15.54 -12.30 17.12
N ILE A 144 16.32 -12.75 18.09
CA ILE A 144 16.04 -12.51 19.52
C ILE A 144 16.79 -11.27 19.97
N ARG A 145 16.05 -10.21 20.32
CA ARG A 145 16.61 -9.04 20.99
C ARG A 145 16.73 -9.33 22.48
N LYS A 146 17.88 -9.00 23.06
CA LYS A 146 18.11 -9.11 24.50
C LYS A 146 18.41 -7.75 25.07
N ASP A 147 17.61 -7.33 26.03
CA ASP A 147 17.87 -6.14 26.82
C ASP A 147 17.87 -6.52 28.31
N GLY A 148 18.41 -5.66 29.16
CA GLY A 148 18.46 -5.94 30.57
C GLY A 148 19.28 -4.96 31.37
N GLY A 149 18.91 -4.84 32.64
CA GLY A 149 19.58 -4.00 33.62
C GLY A 149 19.94 -4.79 34.87
N ASN A 150 20.92 -4.28 35.59
CA ASN A 150 21.24 -4.75 36.93
C ASN A 150 20.80 -3.70 37.95
N THR A 151 19.98 -4.14 38.90
CA THR A 151 19.59 -3.34 40.06
C THR A 151 20.26 -3.91 41.30
N TYR A 152 20.79 -3.04 42.16
CA TYR A 152 21.51 -3.44 43.37
C TYR A 152 20.76 -3.02 44.62
N PHE A 153 20.70 -3.93 45.59
CA PHE A 153 20.10 -3.63 46.88
C PHE A 153 20.78 -4.36 48.04
N THR A 154 20.63 -3.82 49.24
CA THR A 154 21.22 -4.39 50.46
C THR A 154 20.13 -4.90 51.39
N VAL A 155 20.28 -6.13 51.88
CA VAL A 155 19.43 -6.72 52.91
C VAL A 155 20.20 -6.67 54.23
N GLY A 156 19.68 -5.99 55.25
CA GLY A 156 20.35 -5.79 56.53
C GLY A 156 19.89 -4.55 57.28
N ASN A 157 20.62 -4.17 58.33
CA ASN A 157 20.31 -2.99 59.17
C ASN A 157 20.97 -1.71 58.65
N TRP A 158 21.76 -1.80 57.59
CA TRP A 158 22.42 -0.66 56.97
C TRP A 158 21.41 0.23 56.23
N GLN A 159 21.56 1.54 56.45
CA GLN A 159 20.79 2.60 55.81
C GLN A 159 21.75 3.71 55.41
N PRO A 160 21.67 4.26 54.18
CA PRO A 160 22.55 5.36 53.77
C PRO A 160 22.19 6.66 54.50
N GLU A 161 23.19 7.48 54.81
CA GLU A 161 22.96 8.87 55.25
C GLU A 161 22.59 9.75 54.04
N GLY A 162 21.31 9.80 53.66
CA GLY A 162 20.80 10.62 52.55
C GLY A 162 20.06 9.84 51.46
N LEU A 163 20.14 10.27 50.19
CA LEU A 163 19.42 9.67 49.05
C LEU A 163 20.05 8.35 48.53
N GLY A 164 21.18 7.91 49.07
CA GLY A 164 21.79 6.61 48.74
C GLY A 164 22.41 6.47 47.34
N LYS A 165 22.21 7.42 46.41
CA LYS A 165 22.71 7.35 45.02
C LYS A 165 24.22 7.10 44.91
N GLU A 166 25.00 7.64 45.82
CA GLU A 166 26.46 7.50 45.90
C GLU A 166 26.94 6.07 46.20
N TYR A 167 26.08 5.22 46.77
CA TYR A 167 26.37 3.82 47.06
C TYR A 167 26.00 2.89 45.90
N GLY A 168 25.23 3.37 44.91
CA GLY A 168 24.78 2.57 43.77
C GLY A 168 23.85 1.41 44.12
N ALA A 169 23.40 1.31 45.38
CA ALA A 169 22.51 0.27 45.88
C ALA A 169 21.50 0.86 46.87
N SER A 170 20.29 0.31 46.88
CA SER A 170 19.20 0.77 47.75
C SER A 170 18.90 -0.23 48.88
N PRO A 171 18.45 0.21 50.07
CA PRO A 171 17.99 -0.72 51.11
C PRO A 171 16.78 -1.54 50.65
N PHE A 172 16.81 -2.84 50.88
CA PHE A 172 15.69 -3.73 50.58
C PHE A 172 14.58 -3.58 51.63
N MET A 173 13.35 -3.33 51.20
CA MET A 173 12.22 -3.02 52.09
C MET A 173 11.43 -4.26 52.56
N GLY A 174 12.05 -5.45 52.52
CA GLY A 174 11.49 -6.72 53.02
C GLY A 174 10.74 -7.54 51.97
N GLU A 175 10.02 -6.87 51.06
CA GLU A 175 9.34 -7.46 49.92
C GLU A 175 9.58 -6.62 48.67
N GLN A 176 9.77 -7.28 47.52
CA GLN A 176 9.87 -6.62 46.22
C GLN A 176 8.97 -7.31 45.21
N SER A 177 8.01 -6.57 44.65
CA SER A 177 7.15 -7.07 43.59
C SER A 177 7.96 -7.29 42.31
N LEU A 178 7.87 -8.49 41.74
CA LEU A 178 8.38 -8.81 40.41
C LEU A 178 7.23 -8.56 39.42
N GLU A 179 7.28 -7.41 38.77
CA GLU A 179 6.24 -6.99 37.84
C GLU A 179 6.60 -7.40 36.41
N MET A 180 5.59 -7.63 35.59
CA MET A 180 5.76 -7.73 34.14
C MET A 180 4.68 -6.88 33.50
N GLY A 181 5.10 -5.97 32.63
CA GLY A 181 4.20 -5.03 31.98
C GLY A 181 4.53 -4.83 30.52
N SER A 182 3.56 -4.26 29.82
CA SER A 182 3.73 -3.90 28.42
C SER A 182 3.09 -2.55 28.13
N GLU A 183 3.67 -1.83 27.18
CA GLU A 183 3.08 -0.60 26.68
C GLU A 183 1.87 -0.95 25.81
N VAL A 184 0.68 -0.53 26.27
CA VAL A 184 -0.58 -0.78 25.58
C VAL A 184 -1.13 0.51 25.00
N MET A 185 -1.50 0.47 23.72
CA MET A 185 -2.16 1.59 23.06
C MET A 185 -3.65 1.63 23.44
N ILE A 186 -4.13 2.81 23.83
CA ILE A 186 -5.52 3.09 24.12
C ILE A 186 -6.13 3.89 22.96
N ALA A 187 -7.26 3.44 22.45
CA ALA A 187 -8.01 4.13 21.40
C ALA A 187 -9.47 4.38 21.80
N GLY A 188 -9.98 5.58 21.54
CA GLY A 188 -11.39 5.94 21.70
C GLY A 188 -12.20 5.65 20.44
N VAL A 189 -13.39 5.08 20.60
CA VAL A 189 -14.34 4.77 19.51
C VAL A 189 -15.75 5.22 19.87
N ASP A 190 -16.58 5.52 18.87
CA ASP A 190 -18.04 5.62 19.07
C ASP A 190 -18.61 4.19 19.09
N PRO A 191 -19.14 3.68 20.23
CA PRO A 191 -19.61 2.30 20.32
C PRO A 191 -20.69 1.93 19.29
N GLU A 192 -21.65 2.82 19.05
CA GLU A 192 -22.75 2.51 18.11
C GLU A 192 -22.23 2.45 16.68
N ALA A 193 -21.39 3.43 16.30
CA ALA A 193 -20.82 3.47 14.95
C ALA A 193 -19.80 2.35 14.71
N GLU A 194 -18.98 2.01 15.70
CA GLU A 194 -17.98 0.93 15.59
C GLU A 194 -18.65 -0.45 15.54
N SER A 195 -19.72 -0.66 16.32
CA SER A 195 -20.56 -1.85 16.21
C SER A 195 -21.18 -1.98 14.81
N ALA A 196 -21.74 -0.90 14.27
CA ALA A 196 -22.31 -0.92 12.91
C ALA A 196 -21.26 -1.17 11.81
N LEU A 197 -20.02 -0.72 12.00
CA LEU A 197 -18.95 -0.86 11.01
C LEU A 197 -18.27 -2.24 11.03
N VAL A 198 -17.82 -2.70 12.20
CA VAL A 198 -16.97 -3.90 12.35
C VAL A 198 -17.58 -4.99 13.23
N GLY A 199 -18.78 -4.79 13.76
CA GLY A 199 -19.44 -5.75 14.65
C GLY A 199 -18.73 -5.90 15.99
N LEU A 200 -18.19 -4.81 16.54
CA LEU A 200 -17.41 -4.84 17.79
C LEU A 200 -18.21 -5.47 18.96
N ASP A 201 -19.51 -5.20 19.04
CA ASP A 201 -20.44 -5.78 20.02
C ASP A 201 -20.51 -7.31 19.94
N GLN A 202 -20.48 -7.87 18.72
CA GLN A 202 -20.53 -9.32 18.47
C GLN A 202 -19.20 -10.01 18.79
N SER A 203 -18.11 -9.24 18.90
CA SER A 203 -16.78 -9.75 19.22
C SER A 203 -16.51 -9.89 20.72
N VAL A 204 -17.35 -9.27 21.57
CA VAL A 204 -17.24 -9.36 23.03
C VAL A 204 -17.53 -10.79 23.51
N LEU A 205 -16.70 -11.29 24.43
CA LEU A 205 -16.85 -12.63 25.00
C LEU A 205 -17.99 -12.66 26.03
N ASP A 206 -18.85 -13.69 25.92
CA ASP A 206 -19.97 -13.95 26.83
C ASP A 206 -19.47 -14.71 28.07
N GLU A 207 -18.77 -13.98 28.94
CA GLU A 207 -18.20 -14.46 30.20
C GLU A 207 -18.71 -13.65 31.39
N ALA A 208 -18.74 -14.24 32.58
CA ALA A 208 -19.23 -13.57 33.79
C ALA A 208 -18.36 -12.34 34.11
N GLY A 209 -18.92 -11.14 33.99
CA GLY A 209 -18.21 -9.87 34.21
C GLY A 209 -17.86 -9.11 32.93
N SER A 210 -18.03 -9.72 31.75
CA SER A 210 -17.78 -9.08 30.45
C SER A 210 -19.08 -8.65 29.78
N ARG A 211 -19.13 -7.41 29.30
CA ARG A 211 -20.24 -6.86 28.51
C ARG A 211 -19.76 -5.77 27.55
N TYR A 212 -20.56 -5.49 26.52
CA TYR A 212 -20.35 -4.33 25.67
C TYR A 212 -20.71 -3.02 26.38
N PHE A 213 -20.28 -1.89 25.81
CA PHE A 213 -20.57 -0.54 26.29
C PHE A 213 -22.08 -0.27 26.33
N LYS A 214 -22.51 0.51 27.32
CA LYS A 214 -23.86 1.05 27.47
C LYS A 214 -23.82 2.58 27.37
N PRO A 215 -24.94 3.24 27.04
CA PRO A 215 -24.99 4.71 26.97
C PRO A 215 -24.58 5.44 28.27
N ASP A 216 -24.72 4.79 29.42
CA ASP A 216 -24.32 5.31 30.74
C ASP A 216 -22.83 5.11 31.06
N ASP A 217 -22.07 4.36 30.24
CA ASP A 217 -20.63 4.18 30.41
C ASP A 217 -19.88 5.38 29.81
N GLN A 218 -19.86 6.49 30.54
CA GLN A 218 -19.13 7.70 30.16
C GLN A 218 -17.89 7.88 31.04
N ALA A 219 -16.96 8.71 30.57
CA ALA A 219 -15.83 9.12 31.38
C ALA A 219 -16.26 9.99 32.57
N GLU A 220 -15.66 9.75 33.72
CA GLU A 220 -15.87 10.54 34.93
C GLU A 220 -14.56 11.25 35.30
N VAL A 221 -14.56 12.58 35.30
CA VAL A 221 -13.43 13.36 35.81
C VAL A 221 -13.59 13.54 37.31
N VAL A 222 -12.62 13.06 38.07
CA VAL A 222 -12.55 13.21 39.53
C VAL A 222 -11.46 14.24 39.84
N GLU A 223 -11.88 15.39 40.38
CA GLU A 223 -10.98 16.42 40.88
C GLU A 223 -10.65 16.12 42.34
N TYR A 224 -9.36 16.03 42.67
CA TYR A 224 -8.89 15.84 44.03
C TYR A 224 -8.50 17.22 44.60
N GLU A 225 -9.48 17.90 45.22
CA GLU A 225 -9.34 19.26 45.75
C GLU A 225 -8.21 19.42 46.78
N ASP A 226 -7.87 18.36 47.52
CA ASP A 226 -6.81 18.36 48.54
C ASP A 226 -5.39 18.18 47.94
N GLU A 227 -5.25 17.70 46.70
CA GLU A 227 -3.95 17.34 46.08
C GLU A 227 -3.66 18.03 44.73
N ASP A 228 -4.55 18.94 44.27
CA ASP A 228 -4.40 19.79 43.07
C ASP A 228 -4.10 19.00 41.77
N PHE A 229 -4.78 17.86 41.57
CA PHE A 229 -4.74 17.11 40.32
C PHE A 229 -6.10 16.54 39.92
N THR A 230 -6.25 16.25 38.62
CA THR A 230 -7.44 15.64 38.02
C THR A 230 -7.14 14.20 37.59
N GLN A 231 -8.03 13.25 37.91
CA GLN A 231 -7.96 11.87 37.43
C GLN A 231 -9.20 11.55 36.60
N THR A 232 -9.01 11.02 35.39
CA THR A 232 -10.11 10.61 34.51
C THR A 232 -10.35 9.12 34.62
N ARG A 233 -11.54 8.71 35.06
CA ARG A 233 -11.98 7.32 35.03
C ARG A 233 -12.59 7.02 33.67
N ILE A 234 -12.08 5.99 32.99
CA ILE A 234 -12.49 5.64 31.63
C ILE A 234 -13.03 4.21 31.54
N PRO A 235 -14.18 3.99 30.88
CA PRO A 235 -14.68 2.64 30.60
C PRO A 235 -13.87 2.01 29.48
N VAL A 236 -13.46 0.74 29.62
CA VAL A 236 -12.56 0.07 28.66
C VAL A 236 -13.03 -1.33 28.28
N LEU A 237 -12.87 -1.67 27.00
CA LEU A 237 -12.87 -3.03 26.49
C LEU A 237 -11.43 -3.50 26.27
N LEU A 238 -11.07 -4.66 26.83
CA LEU A 238 -9.73 -5.25 26.69
C LEU A 238 -9.70 -6.28 25.57
N SER A 239 -8.62 -6.28 24.78
CA SER A 239 -8.34 -7.36 23.84
C SER A 239 -7.92 -8.63 24.58
N ASN A 240 -8.34 -9.80 24.10
CA ASN A 240 -7.93 -11.10 24.64
C ASN A 240 -6.63 -11.68 24.04
N ARG A 241 -5.93 -10.95 23.16
CA ARG A 241 -4.75 -11.43 22.42
C ARG A 241 -3.52 -10.61 22.75
N GLU A 242 -2.44 -11.25 23.15
CA GLU A 242 -1.11 -10.63 23.18
C GLU A 242 -0.36 -10.89 21.86
N TYR A 243 0.28 -9.85 21.31
CA TYR A 243 0.97 -9.89 20.02
C TYR A 243 2.50 -9.86 20.15
N VAL A 244 3.03 -9.48 21.32
CA VAL A 244 4.46 -9.51 21.60
C VAL A 244 4.82 -10.81 22.29
N GLU A 245 5.81 -11.50 21.74
CA GLU A 245 6.43 -12.68 22.34
C GLU A 245 7.72 -12.27 23.05
N SER A 246 7.61 -11.99 24.34
CA SER A 246 8.74 -11.65 25.21
C SER A 246 8.75 -12.51 26.47
N LYS A 247 9.97 -12.73 26.97
CA LYS A 247 10.26 -13.47 28.19
C LYS A 247 11.21 -12.65 29.06
N VAL A 248 10.77 -12.36 30.28
CA VAL A 248 11.60 -11.66 31.27
C VAL A 248 12.12 -12.66 32.30
N THR A 249 13.43 -12.68 32.48
CA THR A 249 14.13 -13.48 33.50
C THR A 249 14.70 -12.57 34.58
N TYR A 250 14.27 -12.81 35.82
CA TYR A 250 14.75 -12.16 37.03
C TYR A 250 15.72 -13.09 37.75
N THR A 251 17.02 -12.78 37.72
CA THR A 251 18.07 -13.57 38.40
C THR A 251 18.62 -12.79 39.60
N LEU A 252 18.38 -13.33 40.79
CA LEU A 252 18.89 -12.79 42.05
C LEU A 252 20.26 -13.43 42.37
N MET A 253 21.28 -12.60 42.52
CA MET A 253 22.64 -13.01 42.87
C MET A 253 23.07 -12.34 44.17
N LYS A 254 23.67 -13.11 45.10
CA LYS A 254 24.28 -12.57 46.32
C LYS A 254 25.75 -12.28 46.03
N LEU A 255 26.18 -11.03 46.18
CA LEU A 255 27.54 -10.62 45.87
C LEU A 255 28.51 -11.08 46.96
N ASP A 256 29.74 -11.42 46.56
CA ASP A 256 30.84 -11.89 47.43
C ASP A 256 31.47 -10.74 48.25
N LEU A 257 30.64 -10.03 49.01
CA LEU A 257 31.04 -8.91 49.85
C LEU A 257 30.76 -9.21 51.32
N PRO A 258 31.69 -8.89 52.25
CA PRO A 258 31.46 -9.07 53.67
C PRO A 258 30.34 -8.14 54.14
N PHE A 259 29.19 -8.68 54.51
CA PHE A 259 28.01 -7.90 54.90
C PHE A 259 27.38 -8.38 56.21
N SER A 260 28.24 -8.75 57.17
CA SER A 260 27.84 -9.09 58.53
C SER A 260 27.37 -7.84 59.30
N THR A 261 26.54 -7.98 60.34
CA THR A 261 25.95 -6.86 61.11
C THR A 261 26.97 -5.83 61.61
N GLU A 262 28.22 -6.23 61.85
CA GLU A 262 29.31 -5.35 62.31
C GLU A 262 30.10 -4.68 61.16
N GLU A 263 29.96 -5.19 59.93
CA GLU A 263 30.77 -4.78 58.76
C GLU A 263 29.98 -4.04 57.68
N GLN A 264 28.64 -4.05 57.72
CA GLN A 264 27.77 -3.49 56.67
C GLN A 264 28.13 -2.04 56.29
N ALA A 265 28.30 -1.17 57.29
CA ALA A 265 28.66 0.24 57.07
C ALA A 265 30.03 0.42 56.42
N LYS A 266 31.04 -0.39 56.82
CA LYS A 266 32.38 -0.34 56.24
C LYS A 266 32.39 -0.80 54.79
N THR A 267 31.60 -1.83 54.49
CA THR A 267 31.49 -2.40 53.15
C THR A 267 30.82 -1.43 52.20
N MET A 268 29.73 -0.77 52.60
CA MET A 268 29.09 0.23 51.75
C MET A 268 29.93 1.51 51.59
N GLU A 269 30.65 1.93 52.62
CA GLU A 269 31.58 3.08 52.45
C GLU A 269 32.69 2.77 51.45
N LYS A 270 33.21 1.53 51.47
CA LYS A 270 34.15 1.04 50.44
C LYS A 270 33.51 1.00 49.05
N VAL A 271 32.23 0.62 48.94
CA VAL A 271 31.51 0.63 47.65
C VAL A 271 31.42 2.05 47.11
N LYS A 272 31.04 3.03 47.93
CA LYS A 272 30.98 4.46 47.58
C LYS A 272 32.34 5.00 47.14
N GLU A 273 33.41 4.75 47.90
CA GLU A 273 34.77 5.21 47.58
C GLU A 273 35.29 4.66 46.23
N ASN A 274 34.84 3.46 45.83
CA ASN A 274 35.28 2.80 44.60
C ASN A 274 34.34 3.02 43.39
N GLY A 275 33.40 3.96 43.49
CA GLY A 275 32.52 4.33 42.37
C GLY A 275 31.11 3.72 42.40
N GLY A 276 30.65 3.25 43.57
CA GLY A 276 29.26 2.84 43.79
C GLY A 276 28.83 1.67 42.89
N GLN A 277 27.88 1.95 41.98
CA GLN A 277 27.31 0.97 41.06
C GLN A 277 28.38 0.32 40.16
N ASP A 278 29.36 1.10 39.66
CA ASP A 278 30.45 0.60 38.82
C ASP A 278 31.35 -0.39 39.55
N TYR A 279 31.48 -0.26 40.87
CA TYR A 279 32.21 -1.20 41.71
C TYR A 279 31.41 -2.49 41.93
N LEU A 280 30.10 -2.36 42.20
CA LEU A 280 29.20 -3.49 42.39
C LEU A 280 29.06 -4.35 41.14
N GLU A 281 29.03 -3.73 39.95
CA GLU A 281 28.96 -4.40 38.64
C GLU A 281 30.11 -5.38 38.41
N LYS A 282 31.30 -5.07 38.95
CA LYS A 282 32.52 -5.89 38.80
C LYS A 282 32.65 -7.01 39.84
N GLN A 283 31.82 -7.04 40.88
CA GLN A 283 31.89 -8.07 41.92
C GLN A 283 31.29 -9.39 41.43
N SER A 284 31.90 -10.51 41.81
CA SER A 284 31.30 -11.84 41.63
C SER A 284 30.18 -12.07 42.64
N GLY A 285 29.29 -13.01 42.33
CA GLY A 285 28.24 -13.43 43.23
C GLY A 285 27.69 -14.81 42.89
N GLU A 286 27.05 -15.43 43.88
CA GLU A 286 26.37 -16.72 43.75
C GLU A 286 24.89 -16.52 43.40
N GLU A 287 24.39 -17.28 42.43
CA GLU A 287 22.97 -17.27 42.07
C GLU A 287 22.13 -17.89 43.19
N VAL A 288 21.19 -17.10 43.73
CA VAL A 288 20.31 -17.54 44.82
C VAL A 288 19.00 -18.06 44.27
N LYS A 289 18.39 -17.33 43.34
CA LYS A 289 17.07 -17.64 42.78
C LYS A 289 16.89 -17.02 41.40
N SER A 290 16.16 -17.70 40.53
CA SER A 290 15.80 -17.19 39.21
C SER A 290 14.32 -17.42 38.94
N TYR A 291 13.66 -16.40 38.41
CA TYR A 291 12.27 -16.45 37.97
C TYR A 291 12.19 -16.08 36.51
N THR A 292 11.19 -16.62 35.82
CA THR A 292 10.98 -16.39 34.40
C THR A 292 9.49 -16.29 34.16
N PHE A 293 9.08 -15.25 33.45
CA PHE A 293 7.70 -14.97 33.10
C PHE A 293 7.60 -14.63 31.62
N THR A 294 6.47 -14.96 30.99
CA THR A 294 6.20 -14.59 29.60
C THR A 294 5.10 -13.53 29.50
N THR A 295 5.09 -12.78 28.40
CA THR A 295 4.04 -11.78 28.12
C THR A 295 2.65 -12.42 28.07
N GLU A 296 2.53 -13.64 27.54
CA GLU A 296 1.27 -14.39 27.51
C GLU A 296 0.76 -14.72 28.92
N GLU A 297 1.63 -15.16 29.83
CA GLU A 297 1.27 -15.44 31.22
C GLU A 297 0.82 -14.16 31.95
N ALA A 298 1.54 -13.05 31.75
CA ALA A 298 1.20 -11.75 32.33
C ALA A 298 -0.14 -11.24 31.79
N HIS A 299 -0.35 -11.29 30.47
CA HIS A 299 -1.59 -10.86 29.83
C HIS A 299 -2.79 -11.68 30.32
N LYS A 300 -2.66 -13.01 30.43
CA LYS A 300 -3.72 -13.87 30.98
C LYS A 300 -4.08 -13.48 32.41
N LYS A 301 -3.07 -13.20 33.25
CA LYS A 301 -3.30 -12.76 34.64
C LYS A 301 -4.03 -11.40 34.71
N ILE A 302 -3.71 -10.48 33.79
CA ILE A 302 -4.41 -9.19 33.64
C ILE A 302 -5.89 -9.41 33.29
N LEU A 303 -6.18 -10.30 32.33
CA LEU A 303 -7.56 -10.63 31.96
C LEU A 303 -8.32 -11.28 33.11
N ASP A 304 -7.71 -12.23 33.82
CA ASP A 304 -8.32 -12.91 34.97
C ASP A 304 -8.66 -11.91 36.10
N GLN A 305 -7.75 -10.97 36.39
CA GLN A 305 -7.96 -9.90 37.38
C GLN A 305 -9.03 -8.91 36.95
N ALA A 306 -9.12 -8.58 35.66
CA ALA A 306 -10.15 -7.70 35.13
C ALA A 306 -11.56 -8.30 35.25
N MET A 307 -11.68 -9.63 35.11
CA MET A 307 -12.95 -10.35 35.20
C MET A 307 -13.39 -10.65 36.64
N HIS A 308 -12.44 -10.77 37.56
CA HIS A 308 -12.69 -11.01 38.98
C HIS A 308 -11.97 -9.96 39.83
N PRO A 309 -12.47 -8.71 39.85
CA PRO A 309 -11.84 -7.64 40.62
C PRO A 309 -11.90 -7.98 42.11
N ASP A 310 -10.75 -8.30 42.69
CA ASP A 310 -10.61 -8.54 44.11
C ASP A 310 -10.65 -7.19 44.87
N PRO A 311 -11.59 -6.98 45.81
CA PRO A 311 -11.70 -5.74 46.57
C PRO A 311 -10.47 -5.41 47.44
N GLU A 312 -9.69 -6.41 47.86
CA GLU A 312 -8.49 -6.23 48.70
C GLU A 312 -7.21 -6.02 47.86
N LEU A 313 -7.17 -6.57 46.64
CA LEU A 313 -6.08 -6.40 45.66
C LEU A 313 -6.34 -5.26 44.65
N SER A 314 -7.53 -4.66 44.67
CA SER A 314 -7.92 -3.42 43.99
C SER A 314 -7.19 -2.21 44.61
N THR A 315 -5.87 -2.29 44.70
CA THR A 315 -5.06 -1.12 45.00
C THR A 315 -5.13 -0.17 43.81
N THR A 316 -5.44 1.08 44.14
CA THR A 316 -5.36 2.28 43.35
C THR A 316 -3.96 2.46 42.74
N LYS A 317 -3.56 1.64 41.76
CA LYS A 317 -2.44 2.02 40.88
C LYS A 317 -2.95 3.14 39.98
N GLU A 318 -2.43 4.34 40.21
CA GLU A 318 -2.59 5.45 39.27
C GLU A 318 -1.90 5.07 37.96
N ASN A 319 -2.66 5.01 36.87
CA ASN A 319 -2.08 4.79 35.55
C ASN A 319 -1.87 6.14 34.87
N PHE A 320 -0.81 6.22 34.07
CA PHE A 320 -0.44 7.42 33.35
C PHE A 320 -0.36 7.13 31.85
N ILE A 321 -0.90 8.04 31.05
CA ILE A 321 -0.66 8.07 29.61
C ILE A 321 0.39 9.15 29.36
N ALA A 322 1.60 8.73 29.04
CA ALA A 322 2.75 9.61 28.86
C ALA A 322 3.02 9.91 27.38
N PHE A 323 2.80 8.93 26.49
CA PHE A 323 3.26 8.94 25.11
C PHE A 323 2.09 8.99 24.11
N GLN A 324 2.20 9.84 23.10
CA GLN A 324 1.24 9.94 21.99
C GLN A 324 1.66 9.07 20.80
N ALA A 325 0.67 8.65 20.01
CA ALA A 325 0.91 7.97 18.74
C ALA A 325 1.54 8.91 17.70
N THR A 326 2.51 8.41 16.92
CA THR A 326 3.16 9.13 15.83
C THR A 326 3.40 8.23 14.62
N PRO A 327 3.43 8.80 13.40
CA PRO A 327 3.62 8.02 12.18
C PRO A 327 5.09 7.64 11.97
N VAL A 328 5.30 6.66 11.08
CA VAL A 328 6.64 6.32 10.56
C VAL A 328 6.92 7.21 9.36
N ASN A 329 8.11 7.82 9.31
CA ASN A 329 8.53 8.59 8.15
C ASN A 329 9.27 7.69 7.15
N TYR A 330 8.84 7.75 5.89
CA TYR A 330 9.43 6.99 4.80
C TYR A 330 10.11 7.91 3.80
N ARG A 331 11.16 7.42 3.16
CA ARG A 331 11.75 8.05 1.97
C ARG A 331 11.88 7.06 0.82
N PRO A 332 11.67 7.48 -0.45
CA PRO A 332 11.85 6.60 -1.59
C PRO A 332 13.33 6.23 -1.80
N VAL A 333 13.60 4.95 -2.04
CA VAL A 333 14.94 4.44 -2.38
C VAL A 333 14.85 3.46 -3.56
N SER A 334 15.97 3.18 -4.21
CA SER A 334 16.03 2.20 -5.30
C SER A 334 16.00 0.79 -4.75
N SER A 335 15.10 -0.03 -5.30
CA SER A 335 14.97 -1.44 -4.92
C SER A 335 16.20 -2.25 -5.36
N PRO A 336 16.78 -3.10 -4.48
CA PRO A 336 17.85 -4.02 -4.87
C PRO A 336 17.38 -5.07 -5.88
N PHE A 337 16.08 -5.36 -5.91
CA PHE A 337 15.44 -6.29 -6.84
C PHE A 337 14.22 -5.63 -7.49
N SER A 338 14.46 -4.57 -8.26
CA SER A 338 13.41 -3.77 -8.92
C SER A 338 12.53 -4.57 -9.87
N GLU A 339 13.01 -5.73 -10.35
CA GLU A 339 12.17 -6.67 -11.08
C GLU A 339 11.03 -7.13 -10.16
N ARG A 340 11.31 -7.77 -9.02
CA ARG A 340 10.23 -8.28 -8.15
C ARG A 340 9.48 -7.18 -7.39
N TRP A 341 10.22 -6.21 -6.85
CA TRP A 341 9.66 -5.14 -6.03
C TRP A 341 10.06 -3.78 -6.63
N PRO A 342 9.23 -3.20 -7.51
CA PRO A 342 9.54 -1.93 -8.13
C PRO A 342 9.51 -0.76 -7.11
N PHE A 343 8.71 -0.87 -6.05
CA PHE A 343 8.60 0.15 -5.02
C PHE A 343 9.39 -0.25 -3.78
N ALA A 344 10.32 0.61 -3.39
CA ALA A 344 11.18 0.46 -2.24
C ALA A 344 11.30 1.78 -1.46
N TYR A 345 11.21 1.68 -0.14
CA TYR A 345 11.29 2.79 0.77
C TYR A 345 12.27 2.49 1.89
N GLU A 346 12.79 3.52 2.52
CA GLU A 346 13.61 3.41 3.72
C GLU A 346 12.95 4.18 4.85
N VAL A 347 12.95 3.58 6.04
CA VAL A 347 12.45 4.21 7.26
C VAL A 347 13.48 5.20 7.78
N GLU A 348 13.03 6.37 8.22
CA GLU A 348 13.90 7.34 8.87
C GLU A 348 14.05 7.01 10.37
N PRO A 349 15.27 6.68 10.85
CA PRO A 349 15.50 6.45 12.26
C PRO A 349 15.35 7.78 13.04
N TYR A 350 14.80 7.69 14.25
CA TYR A 350 14.61 8.83 15.13
C TYR A 350 15.50 8.73 16.36
N GLU A 351 16.30 9.76 16.62
CA GLU A 351 17.11 9.82 17.83
C GLU A 351 16.29 10.35 19.01
N ILE A 352 16.18 9.53 20.05
CA ILE A 352 15.51 9.92 21.29
C ILE A 352 16.34 11.00 22.00
N PRO A 353 15.76 12.19 22.29
CA PRO A 353 16.44 13.26 23.02
C PRO A 353 16.85 12.86 24.44
N GLU A 354 17.94 13.45 24.96
CA GLU A 354 18.34 13.27 26.36
C GLU A 354 17.28 13.82 27.32
N GLY A 355 16.90 13.05 28.34
CA GLY A 355 15.92 13.43 29.36
C GLY A 355 14.51 12.88 29.17
N VAL A 356 14.22 12.18 28.07
CA VAL A 356 12.96 11.45 27.88
C VAL A 356 13.00 10.16 28.73
N PRO A 357 11.99 9.89 29.57
CA PRO A 357 11.93 8.68 30.40
C PRO A 357 11.42 7.47 29.59
N LEU A 358 12.04 7.20 28.45
CA LEU A 358 11.78 6.01 27.64
C LEU A 358 12.94 5.03 27.88
N ALA A 359 12.61 3.78 28.23
CA ALA A 359 13.60 2.75 28.52
C ALA A 359 14.32 2.26 27.24
N GLU A 360 13.71 2.47 26.08
CA GLU A 360 14.20 2.02 24.78
C GLU A 360 15.21 2.99 24.18
N THR A 361 16.23 2.45 23.50
CA THR A 361 17.27 3.25 22.83
C THR A 361 16.98 3.54 21.36
N ASP A 362 16.03 2.80 20.78
CA ASP A 362 15.77 2.75 19.34
C ASP A 362 14.34 3.21 19.05
N ALA A 363 14.20 4.23 18.21
CA ALA A 363 12.91 4.74 17.76
C ALA A 363 12.92 4.91 16.23
N TYR A 364 11.86 4.44 15.58
CA TYR A 364 11.62 4.63 14.14
C TYR A 364 10.45 5.59 13.89
N ARG A 365 9.99 6.24 14.96
CA ARG A 365 8.88 7.17 15.00
C ARG A 365 9.26 8.34 15.90
N PRO A 366 8.82 9.58 15.59
CA PRO A 366 9.05 10.71 16.46
C PRO A 366 8.45 10.49 17.86
N VAL A 367 9.25 10.61 18.91
CA VAL A 367 8.74 10.47 20.29
C VAL A 367 8.03 11.76 20.69
N LYS A 368 6.76 11.65 21.11
CA LYS A 368 5.93 12.79 21.51
C LYS A 368 5.22 12.49 22.83
N MET A 369 5.45 13.33 23.85
CA MET A 369 4.84 13.19 25.17
C MET A 369 3.69 14.18 25.37
N PHE A 370 2.84 13.91 26.36
CA PHE A 370 1.93 14.93 26.89
C PHE A 370 2.70 15.92 27.78
N GLY A 371 2.52 17.22 27.53
CA GLY A 371 3.15 18.30 28.30
C GLY A 371 4.64 18.51 28.02
N ASP A 372 5.35 19.12 28.98
CA ASP A 372 6.80 19.40 28.90
C ASP A 372 7.69 18.23 29.39
N GLY A 373 7.09 17.08 29.70
CA GLY A 373 7.77 15.91 30.27
C GLY A 373 7.75 15.85 31.80
N SER A 374 7.12 16.82 32.47
CA SER A 374 6.80 16.75 33.90
C SER A 374 5.71 15.70 34.18
N PHE A 375 5.88 14.90 35.24
CA PHE A 375 4.88 13.92 35.70
C PHE A 375 3.50 14.54 35.97
N ASN A 376 3.43 15.84 36.25
CA ASN A 376 2.17 16.54 36.51
C ASN A 376 1.34 16.77 35.23
N ASP A 377 1.97 16.78 34.06
CA ASP A 377 1.27 16.99 32.79
C ASP A 377 0.78 15.68 32.15
N TRP A 378 1.21 14.53 32.66
CA TRP A 378 0.77 13.22 32.20
C TRP A 378 -0.70 12.98 32.54
N LYS A 379 -1.41 12.33 31.63
CA LYS A 379 -2.84 12.07 31.84
C LYS A 379 -3.03 10.93 32.82
N ARG A 380 -3.55 11.26 34.01
CA ARG A 380 -3.88 10.29 35.06
C ARG A 380 -5.20 9.61 34.73
N VAL A 381 -5.15 8.29 34.53
CA VAL A 381 -6.32 7.51 34.16
C VAL A 381 -6.60 6.38 35.14
N LYS A 382 -7.88 6.16 35.41
CA LYS A 382 -8.38 5.00 36.15
C LYS A 382 -9.17 4.12 35.20
N ILE A 383 -8.68 2.91 34.98
CA ILE A 383 -9.29 1.96 34.04
C ILE A 383 -10.47 1.26 34.71
N ASP A 384 -11.63 1.30 34.06
CA ASP A 384 -12.83 0.57 34.45
C ASP A 384 -13.20 -0.43 33.35
N VAL A 385 -12.72 -1.67 33.50
CA VAL A 385 -12.92 -2.71 32.49
C VAL A 385 -14.39 -3.13 32.47
N LYS A 386 -15.04 -2.98 31.31
CA LYS A 386 -16.44 -3.36 31.08
C LYS A 386 -16.57 -4.73 30.42
N GLY A 387 -15.58 -5.14 29.63
CA GLY A 387 -15.59 -6.43 28.96
C GLY A 387 -14.33 -6.73 28.18
N ILE A 388 -14.29 -7.95 27.65
CA ILE A 388 -13.18 -8.48 26.86
C ILE A 388 -13.70 -8.78 25.45
N PHE A 389 -12.97 -8.34 24.42
CA PHE A 389 -13.31 -8.61 23.02
C PHE A 389 -12.23 -9.43 22.33
N ASP A 390 -12.64 -10.24 21.36
CA ASP A 390 -11.74 -11.02 20.50
C ASP A 390 -11.64 -10.38 19.11
N PRO A 391 -10.49 -9.76 18.76
CA PRO A 391 -10.29 -9.16 17.44
C PRO A 391 -10.59 -10.12 16.29
N ALA A 392 -10.36 -11.43 16.45
CA ALA A 392 -10.60 -12.40 15.39
C ALA A 392 -12.08 -12.66 15.08
N LYS A 393 -13.00 -12.21 15.95
CA LYS A 393 -14.45 -12.30 15.73
C LYS A 393 -15.05 -11.07 15.03
N LEU A 394 -14.25 -10.03 14.78
CA LEU A 394 -14.71 -8.83 14.06
C LEU A 394 -15.14 -9.16 12.63
N ASN A 395 -16.16 -8.46 12.14
CA ASN A 395 -16.69 -8.57 10.79
C ASN A 395 -15.87 -7.74 9.80
N ILE A 396 -14.63 -8.16 9.56
CA ILE A 396 -13.70 -7.52 8.63
C ILE A 396 -13.23 -8.52 7.56
N SER A 397 -12.75 -8.01 6.42
CA SER A 397 -12.13 -8.88 5.42
C SER A 397 -10.86 -9.53 5.96
N LYS A 398 -10.75 -10.85 5.78
CA LYS A 398 -9.58 -11.67 6.17
C LYS A 398 -8.86 -12.26 4.94
N ASP A 399 -9.30 -11.91 3.73
CA ASP A 399 -8.70 -12.37 2.48
C ASP A 399 -7.43 -11.54 2.21
N PRO A 400 -6.23 -12.14 2.10
CA PRO A 400 -4.99 -11.40 1.88
C PRO A 400 -4.95 -10.55 0.59
N LEU A 401 -5.88 -10.76 -0.35
CA LEU A 401 -5.99 -9.97 -1.59
C LEU A 401 -6.81 -8.69 -1.43
N THR A 402 -7.59 -8.59 -0.35
CA THR A 402 -8.59 -7.53 -0.11
C THR A 402 -8.60 -7.00 1.31
N GLU A 403 -7.86 -7.67 2.20
CA GLU A 403 -7.50 -7.20 3.52
C GLU A 403 -6.73 -5.89 3.31
N LEU A 404 -7.48 -4.80 3.35
CA LEU A 404 -6.91 -3.52 3.69
C LEU A 404 -6.29 -3.72 5.07
N PRO A 405 -5.03 -3.35 5.29
CA PRO A 405 -4.46 -3.24 6.62
C PRO A 405 -5.43 -2.45 7.52
N MET A 406 -6.23 -3.16 8.31
CA MET A 406 -7.16 -2.63 9.29
C MET A 406 -6.43 -2.63 10.63
N GLU A 407 -5.49 -1.69 10.68
CA GLU A 407 -4.39 -1.58 11.64
C GLU A 407 -4.82 -1.16 13.05
N THR A 408 -6.12 -0.99 13.25
CA THR A 408 -6.71 -0.70 14.56
C THR A 408 -6.79 -1.95 15.44
N TYR A 409 -6.86 -3.16 14.86
CA TYR A 409 -7.14 -4.37 15.63
C TYR A 409 -6.10 -5.48 15.46
N PHE A 410 -5.26 -5.37 14.42
CA PHE A 410 -4.19 -6.32 14.10
C PHE A 410 -2.90 -5.55 13.80
N PRO A 411 -1.72 -6.13 14.10
CA PRO A 411 -0.45 -5.53 13.71
C PRO A 411 -0.22 -5.67 12.20
N SER A 412 0.47 -4.70 11.62
CA SER A 412 0.84 -4.73 10.20
C SER A 412 1.72 -5.95 9.88
N LYS A 413 1.36 -6.68 8.82
CA LYS A 413 2.15 -7.79 8.30
C LYS A 413 3.45 -7.28 7.67
N SER A 414 4.55 -7.93 8.00
CA SER A 414 5.87 -7.57 7.48
C SER A 414 6.73 -8.83 7.45
N ASN A 415 7.32 -9.17 6.29
CA ASN A 415 8.15 -10.35 6.15
C ASN A 415 9.60 -9.95 5.84
N LEU A 416 10.57 -10.41 6.63
CA LEU A 416 11.98 -10.26 6.32
C LEU A 416 12.32 -11.10 5.08
N VAL A 417 12.79 -10.43 4.03
CA VAL A 417 13.12 -11.05 2.73
C VAL A 417 14.60 -10.95 2.39
N LEU A 418 15.29 -9.90 2.84
CA LEU A 418 16.75 -9.79 2.77
C LEU A 418 17.28 -9.48 4.16
N ASP A 419 18.32 -10.18 4.56
CA ASP A 419 19.00 -9.93 5.82
C ASP A 419 19.82 -8.63 5.78
N GLN A 420 20.50 -8.33 6.89
CA GLN A 420 21.40 -7.20 7.06
C GLN A 420 22.55 -7.11 6.05
N ASN A 421 22.95 -8.24 5.46
CA ASN A 421 24.02 -8.32 4.44
C ASN A 421 23.46 -8.18 3.01
N GLY A 422 22.14 -8.09 2.87
CA GLY A 422 21.45 -8.13 1.57
C GLY A 422 21.31 -9.53 1.00
N GLU A 423 21.52 -10.59 1.80
CA GLU A 423 21.33 -11.97 1.37
C GLU A 423 19.85 -12.38 1.49
N PRO A 424 19.29 -13.13 0.53
CA PRO A 424 17.90 -13.55 0.58
C PRO A 424 17.58 -14.52 1.74
N VAL A 425 16.53 -14.21 2.50
CA VAL A 425 15.98 -15.07 3.56
C VAL A 425 14.89 -15.97 2.95
N ASN A 426 15.08 -17.29 2.99
CA ASN A 426 14.15 -18.25 2.40
C ASN A 426 13.91 -19.47 3.32
N PRO A 427 12.66 -19.73 3.78
CA PRO A 427 11.46 -18.93 3.51
C PRO A 427 11.53 -17.54 4.16
N PRO A 428 10.84 -16.52 3.61
CA PRO A 428 10.69 -15.23 4.28
C PRO A 428 10.17 -15.41 5.70
N GLN A 429 10.70 -14.63 6.64
CA GLN A 429 10.39 -14.75 8.05
C GLN A 429 9.44 -13.63 8.49
N GLU A 430 8.31 -13.97 9.12
CA GLU A 430 7.34 -12.99 9.59
C GLU A 430 7.93 -12.20 10.78
N MET A 431 7.90 -10.87 10.67
CA MET A 431 8.33 -9.95 11.71
C MET A 431 7.21 -9.76 12.74
N LYS A 432 7.59 -9.67 14.01
CA LYS A 432 6.67 -9.48 15.15
C LYS A 432 6.84 -8.09 15.75
N PRO A 433 5.78 -7.50 16.34
CA PRO A 433 5.90 -6.24 17.06
C PRO A 433 6.78 -6.40 18.31
N LEU A 434 7.31 -5.28 18.80
CA LEU A 434 8.11 -5.19 20.02
C LEU A 434 7.29 -4.53 21.15
N ASN A 435 7.75 -4.68 22.40
CA ASN A 435 7.22 -3.92 23.54
C ASN A 435 7.73 -2.46 23.55
N ASN A 436 7.77 -1.83 22.39
CA ASN A 436 8.29 -0.47 22.18
C ASN A 436 7.23 0.37 21.42
N PRO A 437 6.67 1.42 22.05
CA PRO A 437 5.61 2.24 21.45
C PRO A 437 6.07 3.02 20.20
N TYR A 438 7.38 3.23 20.03
CA TYR A 438 7.98 3.94 18.91
C TYR A 438 8.84 3.03 18.01
N GLY A 439 8.67 1.71 18.13
CA GLY A 439 9.27 0.73 17.23
C GLY A 439 8.70 0.82 15.80
N PHE A 440 9.36 0.13 14.88
CA PHE A 440 8.89 0.04 13.49
C PHE A 440 7.50 -0.64 13.41
N LEU A 441 7.39 -1.85 13.97
CA LEU A 441 6.13 -2.56 14.16
C LEU A 441 5.60 -2.33 15.58
N THR A 442 4.41 -1.74 15.69
CA THR A 442 3.72 -1.48 16.96
C THR A 442 2.60 -2.47 17.19
N LYS A 443 2.23 -2.70 18.45
CA LYS A 443 0.99 -3.42 18.80
C LYS A 443 -0.24 -2.62 18.30
N PRO A 444 -1.33 -3.29 17.90
CA PRO A 444 -2.61 -2.60 17.73
C PRO A 444 -3.14 -2.07 19.09
N PRO A 445 -4.12 -1.16 19.09
CA PRO A 445 -4.93 -0.83 20.26
C PRO A 445 -5.40 -2.07 21.04
N MET A 446 -4.87 -2.23 22.24
CA MET A 446 -5.19 -3.33 23.16
C MET A 446 -6.32 -2.97 24.12
N MET A 447 -6.59 -1.67 24.27
CA MET A 447 -7.67 -1.11 25.07
C MET A 447 -8.51 -0.17 24.22
N LEU A 448 -9.81 -0.42 24.14
CA LEU A 448 -10.76 0.48 23.49
C LEU A 448 -11.57 1.19 24.55
N THR A 449 -11.73 2.51 24.44
CA THR A 449 -12.58 3.32 25.30
C THR A 449 -13.59 4.09 24.45
N THR A 450 -14.48 4.83 25.10
CA THR A 450 -15.52 5.61 24.42
C THR A 450 -14.97 6.94 23.89
N LEU A 451 -15.65 7.52 22.91
CA LEU A 451 -15.18 8.75 22.26
C LEU A 451 -15.24 9.98 23.18
N ASP A 452 -16.20 10.02 24.12
CA ASP A 452 -16.26 11.04 25.17
C ASP A 452 -15.02 10.97 26.08
N ALA A 453 -14.59 9.76 26.47
CA ALA A 453 -13.37 9.57 27.23
C ALA A 453 -12.13 10.08 26.49
N ALA A 454 -12.07 9.86 25.17
CA ALA A 454 -11.00 10.40 24.34
C ALA A 454 -11.05 11.94 24.27
N ALA A 455 -12.23 12.55 24.22
CA ALA A 455 -12.39 14.01 24.24
C ALA A 455 -11.91 14.63 25.56
N GLU A 456 -12.23 14.02 26.70
CA GLU A 456 -11.75 14.46 28.01
C GLU A 456 -10.21 14.37 28.12
N LEU A 457 -9.60 13.32 27.56
CA LEU A 457 -8.15 13.12 27.64
C LEU A 457 -7.36 13.98 26.65
N MET A 458 -7.85 14.14 25.41
CA MET A 458 -7.13 14.78 24.30
C MET A 458 -7.54 16.24 24.04
N GLY A 459 -8.64 16.71 24.62
CA GLY A 459 -9.14 18.08 24.46
C GLY A 459 -9.97 18.29 23.19
N GLU A 460 -9.85 19.47 22.55
CA GLU A 460 -10.77 19.94 21.49
C GLU A 460 -10.77 19.10 20.20
N LYS A 461 -9.67 18.42 19.88
CA LYS A 461 -9.48 17.67 18.61
C LYS A 461 -9.10 16.20 18.85
N PRO A 462 -9.96 15.40 19.49
CA PRO A 462 -9.60 14.06 19.95
C PRO A 462 -9.54 13.03 18.81
N ILE A 463 -10.30 13.22 17.74
CA ILE A 463 -10.46 12.22 16.68
C ILE A 463 -9.25 12.25 15.75
N SER A 464 -8.72 11.07 15.45
CA SER A 464 -7.52 10.87 14.62
C SER A 464 -7.89 10.53 13.17
N SER A 465 -8.93 9.72 12.97
CA SER A 465 -9.53 9.47 11.65
C SER A 465 -11.01 9.12 11.76
N ILE A 466 -11.76 9.26 10.67
CA ILE A 466 -13.17 8.82 10.58
C ILE A 466 -13.30 7.86 9.41
N ARG A 467 -13.79 6.65 9.67
CA ARG A 467 -14.04 5.60 8.68
C ARG A 467 -15.52 5.66 8.28
N ILE A 468 -15.79 5.83 7.00
CA ILE A 468 -17.13 6.13 6.47
C ILE A 468 -17.60 5.03 5.52
N LYS A 469 -18.83 4.57 5.75
CA LYS A 469 -19.61 3.78 4.80
C LYS A 469 -20.67 4.66 4.15
N VAL A 470 -20.61 4.75 2.83
CA VAL A 470 -21.50 5.62 2.01
C VAL A 470 -22.76 4.84 1.61
N ALA A 471 -23.91 5.48 1.74
CA ALA A 471 -25.21 4.89 1.42
C ALA A 471 -25.35 4.62 -0.10
N GLY A 472 -25.96 3.49 -0.46
CA GLY A 472 -26.23 3.12 -1.87
C GLY A 472 -25.01 2.64 -2.66
N VAL A 473 -23.85 2.46 -2.02
CA VAL A 473 -22.61 1.95 -2.64
C VAL A 473 -22.44 0.46 -2.29
N GLU A 474 -23.15 -0.42 -3.01
CA GLU A 474 -23.13 -1.88 -2.78
C GLU A 474 -22.38 -2.64 -3.89
N ALA A 475 -22.40 -2.10 -5.11
CA ALA A 475 -21.81 -2.75 -6.27
C ALA A 475 -20.72 -1.89 -6.91
N MET A 476 -19.76 -2.55 -7.55
CA MET A 476 -18.70 -1.93 -8.31
C MET A 476 -19.25 -1.37 -9.63
N THR A 477 -19.69 -0.11 -9.62
CA THR A 477 -20.29 0.56 -10.77
C THR A 477 -19.70 1.94 -11.00
N ASP A 478 -19.82 2.44 -12.24
CA ASP A 478 -19.43 3.82 -12.59
C ASP A 478 -20.27 4.86 -11.79
N GLU A 479 -21.47 4.50 -11.33
CA GLU A 479 -22.33 5.33 -10.47
C GLU A 479 -21.80 5.39 -9.03
N SER A 480 -21.47 4.22 -8.46
CA SER A 480 -20.87 4.10 -7.12
C SER A 480 -19.60 4.93 -6.96
N GLU A 481 -18.68 4.88 -7.93
CA GLU A 481 -17.45 5.69 -7.90
C GLU A 481 -17.75 7.18 -7.94
N LYS A 482 -18.72 7.60 -8.76
CA LYS A 482 -19.13 9.00 -8.84
C LYS A 482 -19.71 9.47 -7.51
N THR A 483 -20.58 8.67 -6.88
CA THR A 483 -21.12 8.96 -5.55
C THR A 483 -20.01 9.10 -4.52
N LEU A 484 -19.04 8.18 -4.50
CA LEU A 484 -17.89 8.26 -3.58
C LEU A 484 -17.07 9.53 -3.78
N GLN A 485 -16.80 9.92 -5.03
CA GLN A 485 -16.07 11.15 -5.35
C GLN A 485 -16.86 12.41 -4.94
N GLU A 486 -18.18 12.43 -5.14
CA GLU A 486 -19.03 13.55 -4.74
C GLU A 486 -19.12 13.68 -3.21
N VAL A 487 -19.25 12.56 -2.49
CA VAL A 487 -19.28 12.54 -1.01
C VAL A 487 -17.92 12.94 -0.43
N ALA A 488 -16.83 12.33 -0.91
CA ALA A 488 -15.46 12.68 -0.52
C ALA A 488 -15.21 14.19 -0.67
N LYS A 489 -15.47 14.73 -1.87
CA LYS A 489 -15.29 16.16 -2.14
C LYS A 489 -16.17 17.05 -1.25
N ARG A 490 -17.41 16.65 -0.98
CA ARG A 490 -18.31 17.41 -0.09
C ARG A 490 -17.74 17.47 1.34
N ILE A 491 -17.22 16.36 1.86
CA ILE A 491 -16.58 16.32 3.17
C ILE A 491 -15.39 17.29 3.20
N GLU A 492 -14.53 17.26 2.17
CA GLU A 492 -13.38 18.17 2.07
C GLU A 492 -13.81 19.65 2.03
N ASP A 493 -14.76 19.98 1.16
CA ASP A 493 -15.27 21.36 0.97
C ASP A 493 -15.95 21.91 2.25
N GLU A 494 -16.65 21.05 3.00
CA GLU A 494 -17.44 21.47 4.17
C GLU A 494 -16.71 21.42 5.52
N THR A 495 -15.69 20.57 5.66
CA THR A 495 -14.99 20.35 6.93
C THR A 495 -13.53 20.81 6.90
N GLY A 496 -12.96 21.01 5.71
CA GLY A 496 -11.54 21.30 5.51
C GLY A 496 -10.61 20.11 5.78
N LEU A 497 -11.16 18.92 6.04
CA LEU A 497 -10.41 17.68 6.22
C LEU A 497 -10.03 17.07 4.86
N ILE A 498 -9.10 16.12 4.86
CA ILE A 498 -8.74 15.38 3.64
C ILE A 498 -9.47 14.03 3.63
N THR A 499 -9.79 13.54 2.43
CA THR A 499 -10.45 12.25 2.25
C THR A 499 -9.71 11.35 1.28
N ASP A 500 -9.70 10.05 1.58
CA ASP A 500 -9.18 9.04 0.68
C ASP A 500 -10.24 7.95 0.48
N ILE A 501 -10.55 7.67 -0.79
CA ILE A 501 -11.53 6.63 -1.17
C ILE A 501 -10.82 5.28 -1.14
N THR A 502 -10.98 4.54 -0.05
CA THR A 502 -10.35 3.23 0.13
C THR A 502 -11.09 2.10 -0.58
N LEU A 503 -12.37 2.31 -0.94
CA LEU A 503 -13.14 1.30 -1.66
C LEU A 503 -12.48 0.96 -3.00
N GLY A 504 -12.28 -0.34 -3.25
CA GLY A 504 -11.59 -0.79 -4.45
C GLY A 504 -10.08 -0.60 -4.43
N SER A 505 -9.48 -0.42 -3.26
CA SER A 505 -8.03 -0.48 -3.09
C SER A 505 -7.57 -1.93 -2.93
N SER A 506 -6.31 -2.22 -3.25
CA SER A 506 -5.76 -3.58 -3.13
C SER A 506 -4.32 -3.54 -2.62
N PRO A 507 -3.89 -4.55 -1.85
CA PRO A 507 -2.50 -4.69 -1.44
C PRO A 507 -1.53 -4.75 -2.63
N GLN A 508 -0.45 -3.98 -2.49
CA GLN A 508 0.69 -3.89 -3.37
C GLN A 508 1.95 -4.17 -2.54
N PRO A 509 2.73 -5.21 -2.85
CA PRO A 509 3.96 -5.50 -2.13
C PRO A 509 5.00 -4.39 -2.38
N ALA A 510 5.54 -3.84 -1.31
CA ALA A 510 6.65 -2.90 -1.34
C ALA A 510 7.76 -3.35 -0.41
N LEU A 511 9.00 -3.04 -0.78
CA LEU A 511 10.16 -3.25 0.09
C LEU A 511 10.35 -2.06 1.01
N THR A 512 10.62 -2.34 2.28
CA THR A 512 10.99 -1.34 3.29
C THR A 512 12.35 -1.72 3.86
N HIS A 513 13.34 -0.84 3.70
CA HIS A 513 14.64 -0.96 4.37
C HIS A 513 14.54 -0.38 5.78
N ILE A 514 15.00 -1.12 6.78
CA ILE A 514 15.01 -0.69 8.18
C ILE A 514 16.47 -0.49 8.60
N PRO A 515 16.98 0.76 8.61
CA PRO A 515 18.38 1.03 8.93
C PRO A 515 18.67 0.84 10.42
N GLY A 516 19.92 0.56 10.77
CA GLY A 516 20.37 0.46 12.18
C GLY A 516 20.47 1.83 12.86
N ILE A 517 20.32 1.84 14.18
CA ILE A 517 20.37 3.04 15.04
C ILE A 517 21.64 2.99 15.90
N LYS A 518 22.35 4.13 16.05
CA LYS A 518 23.47 4.33 17.00
C LYS A 518 24.52 3.19 17.09
N GLY A 519 24.96 2.66 15.94
CA GLY A 519 26.02 1.64 15.88
C GLY A 519 25.51 0.19 15.86
N GLU A 520 24.20 -0.02 15.84
CA GLU A 520 23.58 -1.30 15.50
C GLU A 520 23.60 -1.55 13.98
N GLU A 521 23.61 -2.83 13.60
CA GLU A 521 23.50 -3.25 12.21
C GLU A 521 22.06 -3.05 11.70
N SER A 522 21.90 -2.90 10.38
CA SER A 522 20.57 -2.82 9.74
C SER A 522 19.79 -4.10 10.01
N ILE A 523 18.47 -4.02 10.20
CA ILE A 523 17.60 -5.21 10.30
C ILE A 523 17.48 -5.88 8.91
N GLY A 524 17.67 -5.11 7.83
CA GLY A 524 17.59 -5.58 6.45
C GLY A 524 16.37 -5.05 5.72
N TRP A 525 15.86 -5.83 4.76
CA TRP A 525 14.71 -5.47 3.94
C TRP A 525 13.51 -6.34 4.26
N VAL A 526 12.39 -5.67 4.54
CA VAL A 526 11.10 -6.31 4.78
C VAL A 526 10.13 -6.04 3.64
N GLU A 527 9.35 -7.05 3.28
CA GLU A 527 8.22 -6.94 2.37
C GLU A 527 6.95 -6.61 3.17
N GLN A 528 6.29 -5.51 2.82
CA GLN A 528 5.04 -5.08 3.43
C GLN A 528 3.94 -4.91 2.38
N PRO A 529 2.67 -5.24 2.71
CA PRO A 529 1.53 -5.02 1.84
C PRO A 529 1.05 -3.57 1.95
N TRP A 530 1.56 -2.70 1.09
CA TRP A 530 1.11 -1.31 0.99
C TRP A 530 -0.23 -1.24 0.26
N ILE A 531 -1.02 -0.17 0.43
CA ILE A 531 -2.35 -0.09 -0.16
C ILE A 531 -2.30 0.79 -1.41
N LYS A 532 -2.62 0.22 -2.59
CA LYS A 532 -2.83 1.02 -3.80
C LYS A 532 -4.28 1.50 -3.89
N ILE A 533 -4.49 2.80 -3.73
CA ILE A 533 -5.83 3.40 -3.73
C ILE A 533 -6.50 3.25 -5.10
N GLY A 534 -7.75 2.79 -5.13
CA GLY A 534 -8.58 2.75 -6.34
C GLY A 534 -8.10 1.78 -7.43
N SER A 535 -7.23 0.82 -7.08
CA SER A 535 -6.66 -0.14 -8.03
C SER A 535 -7.72 -0.97 -8.72
N SER A 536 -8.71 -1.49 -7.99
CA SER A 536 -9.76 -2.35 -8.51
C SER A 536 -10.62 -1.59 -9.54
N MET A 537 -11.00 -0.34 -9.26
CA MET A 537 -11.78 0.47 -10.21
C MET A 537 -10.98 0.78 -11.47
N THR A 538 -9.69 1.05 -11.32
CA THR A 538 -8.78 1.22 -12.45
C THR A 538 -8.68 -0.08 -13.27
N ILE A 539 -8.47 -1.22 -12.63
CA ILE A 539 -8.42 -2.55 -13.26
C ILE A 539 -9.72 -2.83 -14.02
N PHE A 540 -10.88 -2.56 -13.42
CA PHE A 540 -12.19 -2.77 -14.05
C PHE A 540 -12.39 -1.89 -15.28
N LYS A 541 -12.10 -0.59 -15.18
CA LYS A 541 -12.19 0.34 -16.33
C LYS A 541 -11.26 -0.11 -17.45
N GLU A 542 -10.02 -0.43 -17.12
CA GLU A 542 -9.02 -0.88 -18.08
C GLU A 542 -9.39 -2.22 -18.74
N ALA A 543 -9.90 -3.17 -17.96
CA ALA A 543 -10.40 -4.45 -18.46
C ALA A 543 -11.62 -4.26 -19.36
N LYS A 544 -12.63 -3.47 -18.93
CA LYS A 544 -13.85 -3.18 -19.69
C LYS A 544 -13.54 -2.48 -21.02
N VAL A 545 -12.65 -1.48 -21.01
CA VAL A 545 -12.20 -0.75 -22.21
C VAL A 545 -11.40 -1.67 -23.12
N GLY A 546 -10.45 -2.44 -22.58
CA GLY A 546 -9.64 -3.39 -23.35
C GLY A 546 -10.52 -4.43 -24.03
N LEU A 547 -11.42 -5.06 -23.28
CA LEU A 547 -12.27 -6.16 -23.71
C LEU A 547 -13.34 -5.73 -24.74
N SER A 548 -13.99 -4.59 -24.51
CA SER A 548 -14.89 -4.00 -25.51
C SER A 548 -14.16 -3.56 -26.78
N GLY A 549 -12.94 -3.01 -26.64
CA GLY A 549 -12.05 -2.66 -27.74
C GLY A 549 -11.66 -3.87 -28.60
N VAL A 550 -11.39 -5.02 -27.98
CA VAL A 550 -11.10 -6.29 -28.67
C VAL A 550 -12.28 -6.73 -29.53
N ILE A 551 -13.48 -6.82 -28.95
CA ILE A 551 -14.67 -7.25 -29.68
C ILE A 551 -14.94 -6.31 -30.85
N ALA A 552 -14.99 -4.99 -30.60
CA ALA A 552 -15.30 -4.00 -31.62
C ALA A 552 -14.34 -4.09 -32.81
N SER A 553 -13.06 -4.34 -32.53
CA SER A 553 -12.04 -4.43 -33.56
C SER A 553 -12.12 -5.73 -34.36
N VAL A 554 -12.40 -6.88 -33.73
CA VAL A 554 -12.60 -8.14 -34.46
C VAL A 554 -13.86 -8.07 -35.32
N ILE A 555 -14.94 -7.45 -34.83
CA ILE A 555 -16.13 -7.16 -35.64
C ILE A 555 -15.75 -6.28 -36.84
N LEU A 556 -14.93 -5.24 -36.65
CA LEU A 556 -14.47 -4.38 -37.74
C LEU A 556 -13.65 -5.16 -38.77
N VAL A 557 -12.72 -6.01 -38.34
CA VAL A 557 -11.95 -6.90 -39.22
C VAL A 557 -12.86 -7.85 -40.00
N ALA A 558 -13.87 -8.43 -39.35
CA ALA A 558 -14.87 -9.29 -39.98
C ALA A 558 -15.70 -8.55 -41.03
N ILE A 559 -16.19 -7.34 -40.72
CA ILE A 559 -16.94 -6.48 -41.66
C ILE A 559 -16.09 -6.23 -42.91
N ILE A 560 -14.81 -5.90 -42.72
CA ILE A 560 -13.90 -5.56 -43.82
C ILE A 560 -13.56 -6.78 -44.65
N TYR A 561 -13.37 -7.94 -44.03
CA TYR A 561 -13.20 -9.21 -44.74
C TYR A 561 -14.43 -9.50 -45.62
N VAL A 562 -15.63 -9.47 -45.04
CA VAL A 562 -16.88 -9.75 -45.75
C VAL A 562 -17.08 -8.77 -46.90
N PHE A 563 -16.80 -7.49 -46.65
CA PHE A 563 -16.85 -6.43 -47.66
C PHE A 563 -15.86 -6.68 -48.81
N SER A 564 -14.60 -6.97 -48.48
CA SER A 564 -13.53 -7.22 -49.45
C SER A 564 -13.83 -8.46 -50.29
N SER A 565 -14.26 -9.55 -49.64
CA SER A 565 -14.59 -10.81 -50.30
C SER A 565 -15.78 -10.65 -51.27
N ASN A 566 -16.85 -9.95 -50.85
CA ASN A 566 -18.00 -9.66 -51.71
C ASN A 566 -17.64 -8.78 -52.92
N LEU A 567 -16.78 -7.77 -52.72
CA LEU A 567 -16.26 -6.95 -53.82
C LEU A 567 -15.45 -7.79 -54.83
N ILE A 568 -14.55 -8.65 -54.35
CA ILE A 568 -13.74 -9.52 -55.20
C ILE A 568 -14.63 -10.47 -55.99
N MET A 569 -15.66 -11.04 -55.35
CA MET A 569 -16.62 -11.92 -55.99
C MET A 569 -17.37 -11.21 -57.13
N MET A 570 -17.75 -9.94 -56.92
CA MET A 570 -18.36 -9.11 -57.96
C MET A 570 -17.39 -8.85 -59.13
N TYR A 571 -16.13 -8.46 -58.84
CA TYR A 571 -15.14 -8.16 -59.90
C TYR A 571 -14.81 -9.38 -60.74
N THR A 572 -14.73 -10.55 -60.11
CA THR A 572 -14.46 -11.82 -60.79
C THR A 572 -15.56 -12.16 -61.79
N ARG A 573 -16.82 -11.90 -61.41
CA ARG A 573 -18.01 -12.23 -62.18
C ARG A 573 -18.46 -11.09 -63.10
N LYS A 574 -17.66 -10.01 -63.22
CA LYS A 574 -18.00 -8.85 -64.04
C LYS A 574 -18.32 -9.22 -65.49
N LYS A 575 -17.59 -10.17 -66.08
CA LYS A 575 -17.86 -10.67 -67.44
C LYS A 575 -19.19 -11.43 -67.51
N GLU A 576 -19.51 -12.25 -66.51
CA GLU A 576 -20.79 -12.97 -66.44
C GLU A 576 -21.97 -11.99 -66.31
N PHE A 577 -21.82 -10.97 -65.45
CA PHE A 577 -22.83 -9.92 -65.29
C PHE A 577 -23.02 -9.10 -66.56
N ALA A 578 -21.94 -8.78 -67.28
CA ALA A 578 -22.04 -8.11 -68.57
C ALA A 578 -22.81 -8.94 -69.61
N VAL A 579 -22.59 -10.26 -69.66
CA VAL A 579 -23.35 -11.17 -70.54
C VAL A 579 -24.84 -11.21 -70.14
N LEU A 580 -25.14 -11.32 -68.84
CA LEU A 580 -26.53 -11.31 -68.36
C LEU A 580 -27.25 -9.99 -68.67
N LEU A 581 -26.59 -8.85 -68.46
CA LEU A 581 -27.10 -7.52 -68.85
C LEU A 581 -27.34 -7.44 -70.37
N SER A 582 -26.48 -8.06 -71.18
CA SER A 582 -26.61 -8.09 -72.64
C SER A 582 -27.75 -8.98 -73.12
N ILE A 583 -28.09 -10.03 -72.37
CA ILE A 583 -29.25 -10.91 -72.61
C ILE A 583 -30.56 -10.24 -72.16
N GLY A 584 -30.50 -9.07 -71.50
CA GLY A 584 -31.68 -8.28 -71.11
C GLY A 584 -32.04 -8.36 -69.62
N TRP A 585 -31.18 -8.91 -68.76
CA TRP A 585 -31.40 -8.83 -67.32
C TRP A 585 -31.32 -7.38 -66.83
N ARG A 586 -32.21 -6.99 -65.92
CA ARG A 586 -32.18 -5.64 -65.32
C ARG A 586 -31.11 -5.58 -64.21
N PRO A 587 -30.42 -4.44 -64.00
CA PRO A 587 -29.45 -4.29 -62.92
C PRO A 587 -29.98 -4.64 -61.52
N VAL A 588 -31.25 -4.32 -61.25
CA VAL A 588 -31.93 -4.67 -59.99
C VAL A 588 -32.02 -6.19 -59.78
N GLN A 589 -32.18 -6.97 -60.85
CA GLN A 589 -32.20 -8.44 -60.75
C GLN A 589 -30.82 -8.97 -60.36
N LEU A 590 -29.73 -8.38 -60.87
CA LEU A 590 -28.39 -8.75 -60.47
C LEU A 590 -28.06 -8.33 -59.04
N SER A 591 -28.50 -7.14 -58.62
CA SER A 591 -28.42 -6.70 -57.22
C SER A 591 -29.17 -7.65 -56.28
N ARG A 592 -30.41 -8.04 -56.60
CA ARG A 592 -31.18 -9.03 -55.83
C ARG A 592 -30.46 -10.38 -55.78
N MET A 593 -29.79 -10.77 -56.86
CA MET A 593 -28.98 -11.99 -56.89
C MET A 593 -27.84 -11.92 -55.86
N LEU A 594 -27.11 -10.80 -55.79
CA LEU A 594 -26.03 -10.63 -54.81
C LEU A 594 -26.56 -10.62 -53.36
N PHE A 595 -27.67 -9.93 -53.09
CA PHE A 595 -28.28 -9.94 -51.76
C PHE A 595 -28.79 -11.33 -51.36
N THR A 596 -29.35 -12.11 -52.28
CA THR A 596 -29.77 -13.50 -51.98
C THR A 596 -28.58 -14.41 -51.71
N GLU A 597 -27.45 -14.21 -52.39
CA GLU A 597 -26.19 -14.92 -52.11
C GLU A 597 -25.64 -14.57 -50.73
N ALA A 598 -25.62 -13.27 -50.40
CA ALA A 598 -25.20 -12.76 -49.10
C ALA A 598 -26.11 -13.24 -47.96
N LEU A 599 -27.42 -13.32 -48.19
CA LEU A 599 -28.37 -13.86 -47.21
C LEU A 599 -28.09 -15.33 -46.90
N ILE A 600 -27.84 -16.16 -47.92
CA ILE A 600 -27.50 -17.59 -47.71
C ILE A 600 -26.21 -17.73 -46.89
N LEU A 601 -25.19 -16.94 -47.22
CA LEU A 601 -23.91 -16.95 -46.51
C LEU A 601 -24.05 -16.41 -45.07
N GLY A 602 -24.82 -15.34 -44.89
CA GLY A 602 -25.12 -14.76 -43.57
C GLY A 602 -25.89 -15.73 -42.68
N THR A 603 -26.90 -16.43 -43.22
CA THR A 603 -27.63 -17.48 -42.48
C THR A 603 -26.71 -18.63 -42.08
N PHE A 604 -25.82 -19.07 -42.98
CA PHE A 604 -24.83 -20.10 -42.65
C PHE A 604 -23.93 -19.66 -41.48
N VAL A 605 -23.38 -18.44 -41.54
CA VAL A 605 -22.57 -17.85 -40.48
C VAL A 605 -23.35 -17.77 -39.16
N SER A 606 -24.62 -17.39 -39.22
CA SER A 606 -25.49 -17.26 -38.03
C SER A 606 -25.75 -18.59 -37.35
N VAL A 607 -26.04 -19.64 -38.13
CA VAL A 607 -26.25 -21.00 -37.61
C VAL A 607 -24.97 -21.52 -36.94
N VAL A 608 -23.80 -21.35 -37.57
CA VAL A 608 -22.53 -21.74 -36.96
C VAL A 608 -22.29 -20.96 -35.67
N SER A 609 -22.57 -19.66 -35.67
CA SER A 609 -22.40 -18.80 -34.49
C SER A 609 -23.31 -19.22 -33.33
N TRP A 610 -24.58 -19.54 -33.60
CA TRP A 610 -25.52 -20.05 -32.61
C TRP A 610 -25.14 -21.43 -32.05
N ILE A 611 -24.59 -22.32 -32.87
CA ILE A 611 -24.10 -23.63 -32.41
C ILE A 611 -22.95 -23.44 -31.42
N ILE A 612 -22.00 -22.55 -31.74
CA ILE A 612 -20.84 -22.29 -30.87
C ILE A 612 -21.30 -21.63 -29.57
N LEU A 613 -22.14 -20.59 -29.64
CA LEU A 613 -22.62 -19.91 -28.45
C LEU A 613 -23.49 -20.83 -27.59
N GLY A 614 -24.33 -21.66 -28.22
CA GLY A 614 -25.17 -22.64 -27.54
C GLY A 614 -24.36 -23.72 -26.81
N TYR A 615 -23.21 -24.12 -27.38
CA TYR A 615 -22.28 -24.99 -26.67
C TYR A 615 -21.73 -24.30 -25.40
N PHE A 616 -21.24 -23.06 -25.53
CA PHE A 616 -20.77 -22.27 -24.37
C PHE A 616 -21.80 -22.14 -23.26
N THR A 617 -23.07 -21.92 -23.61
CA THR A 617 -24.16 -21.81 -22.61
C THR A 617 -24.45 -23.10 -21.85
N VAL A 618 -24.12 -24.25 -22.44
CA VAL A 618 -24.35 -25.56 -21.82
C VAL A 618 -23.14 -25.97 -20.96
N THR A 619 -21.93 -25.58 -21.37
CA THR A 619 -20.70 -25.96 -20.67
C THR A 619 -20.23 -24.96 -19.62
N SER A 620 -20.65 -23.70 -19.71
CA SER A 620 -20.23 -22.63 -18.80
C SER A 620 -21.37 -22.26 -17.85
N THR A 621 -21.06 -21.88 -16.62
CA THR A 621 -22.04 -21.47 -15.58
C THR A 621 -22.66 -20.09 -15.83
N VAL A 622 -22.25 -19.38 -16.89
CA VAL A 622 -22.67 -18.01 -17.16
C VAL A 622 -24.01 -17.97 -17.88
N GLU A 623 -25.02 -17.36 -17.26
CA GLU A 623 -26.33 -17.13 -17.85
C GLU A 623 -26.23 -16.14 -19.02
N THR A 624 -26.24 -16.64 -20.27
CA THR A 624 -26.33 -15.73 -21.42
C THR A 624 -27.76 -15.25 -21.61
N SER A 625 -27.94 -13.93 -21.71
CA SER A 625 -29.23 -13.35 -22.09
C SER A 625 -29.71 -13.89 -23.45
N PRO A 626 -30.96 -14.43 -23.54
CA PRO A 626 -31.53 -14.90 -24.81
C PRO A 626 -31.55 -13.84 -25.91
N PHE A 627 -31.66 -12.57 -25.52
CA PHE A 627 -31.62 -11.44 -26.45
C PHE A 627 -30.27 -11.33 -27.16
N ARG A 628 -29.15 -11.49 -26.43
CA ARG A 628 -27.79 -11.43 -27.01
C ARG A 628 -27.51 -12.61 -27.93
N PHE A 629 -27.95 -13.81 -27.55
CA PHE A 629 -27.87 -15.00 -28.39
C PHE A 629 -28.54 -14.76 -29.76
N LEU A 630 -29.74 -14.18 -29.77
CA LEU A 630 -30.45 -13.82 -31.00
C LEU A 630 -29.73 -12.72 -31.79
N LEU A 631 -29.27 -11.67 -31.10
CA LEU A 631 -28.59 -10.52 -31.70
C LEU A 631 -27.32 -10.93 -32.46
N MET A 632 -26.57 -11.90 -31.95
CA MET A 632 -25.31 -12.34 -32.58
C MET A 632 -25.53 -13.02 -33.94
N GLY A 633 -26.56 -13.85 -34.05
CA GLY A 633 -26.99 -14.39 -35.35
C GLY A 633 -27.48 -13.28 -36.29
N LEU A 634 -28.28 -12.34 -35.77
CA LEU A 634 -28.77 -11.21 -36.58
C LEU A 634 -27.62 -10.34 -37.11
N PHE A 635 -26.57 -10.11 -36.32
CA PHE A 635 -25.37 -9.41 -36.76
C PHE A 635 -24.64 -10.14 -37.89
N GLY A 636 -24.54 -11.47 -37.85
CA GLY A 636 -23.96 -12.27 -38.94
C GLY A 636 -24.66 -12.01 -40.28
N ILE A 637 -26.00 -12.01 -40.28
CA ILE A 637 -26.80 -11.67 -41.46
C ILE A 637 -26.58 -10.21 -41.87
N LEU A 638 -26.65 -9.28 -40.91
CA LEU A 638 -26.52 -7.85 -41.14
C LEU A 638 -25.17 -7.49 -41.78
N ILE A 639 -24.05 -8.05 -41.30
CA ILE A 639 -22.71 -7.81 -41.83
C ILE A 639 -22.61 -8.22 -43.30
N TYR A 640 -23.16 -9.38 -43.68
CA TYR A 640 -23.17 -9.84 -45.07
C TYR A 640 -24.06 -9.00 -45.98
N LEU A 641 -25.22 -8.56 -45.49
CA LEU A 641 -26.12 -7.68 -46.24
C LEU A 641 -25.47 -6.31 -46.47
N LEU A 642 -24.93 -5.69 -45.41
CA LEU A 642 -24.21 -4.41 -45.49
C LEU A 642 -22.99 -4.51 -46.39
N GLY A 643 -22.19 -5.57 -46.26
CA GLY A 643 -21.02 -5.83 -47.10
C GLY A 643 -21.35 -5.95 -48.59
N THR A 644 -22.60 -6.29 -48.92
CA THR A 644 -23.07 -6.43 -50.30
C THR A 644 -23.61 -5.12 -50.91
N MET A 645 -23.86 -4.08 -50.10
CA MET A 645 -24.43 -2.81 -50.59
C MET A 645 -23.58 -2.15 -51.68
N ILE A 646 -22.27 -2.02 -51.48
CA ILE A 646 -21.38 -1.39 -52.46
C ILE A 646 -21.24 -2.24 -53.73
N PRO A 647 -20.96 -3.56 -53.66
CA PRO A 647 -21.00 -4.43 -54.84
C PRO A 647 -22.31 -4.34 -55.61
N ALA A 648 -23.45 -4.36 -54.92
CA ALA A 648 -24.78 -4.26 -55.53
C ALA A 648 -24.98 -2.94 -56.28
N TYR A 649 -24.56 -1.82 -55.69
CA TYR A 649 -24.57 -0.51 -56.34
C TYR A 649 -23.63 -0.46 -57.57
N LEU A 650 -22.43 -1.04 -57.46
CA LEU A 650 -21.44 -1.07 -58.55
C LEU A 650 -21.88 -1.93 -59.74
N VAL A 651 -22.66 -2.99 -59.53
CA VAL A 651 -23.21 -3.80 -60.63
C VAL A 651 -24.10 -2.96 -61.55
N GLY A 652 -24.84 -1.99 -61.01
CA GLY A 652 -25.64 -1.06 -61.80
C GLY A 652 -24.84 -0.15 -62.74
N LYS A 653 -23.53 0.01 -62.48
CA LYS A 653 -22.62 0.83 -63.31
C LYS A 653 -21.86 0.01 -64.35
N ILE A 654 -22.09 -1.30 -64.44
CA ILE A 654 -21.40 -2.15 -65.43
C ILE A 654 -21.95 -1.83 -66.82
N LYS A 655 -21.07 -1.34 -67.70
CA LYS A 655 -21.36 -1.16 -69.12
C LYS A 655 -21.08 -2.47 -69.87
N PRO A 656 -22.10 -3.14 -70.43
CA PRO A 656 -21.92 -4.48 -71.03
C PRO A 656 -20.98 -4.46 -72.24
N TYR A 657 -21.11 -3.43 -73.10
CA TYR A 657 -20.31 -3.30 -74.32
C TYR A 657 -18.80 -3.11 -74.05
N GLU A 658 -18.41 -2.40 -72.98
CA GLU A 658 -17.00 -2.24 -72.58
C GLU A 658 -16.40 -3.55 -72.05
N SER A 659 -17.20 -4.31 -71.30
CA SER A 659 -16.74 -5.56 -70.67
C SER A 659 -16.67 -6.73 -71.65
N MET A 660 -17.46 -6.71 -72.73
CA MET A 660 -17.45 -7.71 -73.80
C MET A 660 -16.42 -7.43 -74.89
N LYS A 661 -16.10 -6.15 -75.18
CA LYS A 661 -15.03 -5.79 -76.13
C LYS A 661 -13.62 -6.12 -75.64
N ALA A 662 -13.42 -6.33 -74.34
CA ALA A 662 -12.12 -6.59 -73.74
C ALA A 662 -11.67 -8.07 -73.93
N GLY A 663 -11.43 -8.45 -75.19
CA GLY A 663 -10.26 -9.23 -75.52
C GLY A 663 -9.10 -8.26 -75.68
N GLU A 664 -8.05 -8.43 -74.88
CA GLU A 664 -6.72 -7.84 -75.07
C GLU A 664 -6.59 -6.30 -74.90
N ILE A 665 -5.91 -5.93 -73.81
CA ILE A 665 -5.25 -4.65 -73.53
C ILE A 665 -6.17 -3.46 -73.17
N SER A 666 -6.37 -3.21 -71.88
CA SER A 666 -6.73 -1.87 -71.35
C SER A 666 -6.03 -1.68 -70.00
N HIS A 667 -5.45 -0.56 -69.59
CA HIS A 667 -5.00 0.69 -70.23
C HIS A 667 -3.47 0.81 -69.95
N ILE A 668 -2.73 1.54 -70.79
CA ILE A 668 -1.33 1.92 -70.53
C ILE A 668 -1.27 2.70 -69.20
N GLY A 669 -0.82 2.06 -68.13
CA GLY A 669 -0.50 2.75 -66.88
C GLY A 669 0.76 3.58 -67.05
N ARG A 670 0.75 4.83 -66.58
CA ARG A 670 1.97 5.67 -66.51
C ARG A 670 3.00 4.93 -65.64
N ARG A 671 4.19 4.68 -66.19
CA ARG A 671 5.34 4.15 -65.43
C ARG A 671 5.89 5.28 -64.58
N LEU A 672 5.96 5.08 -63.26
CA LEU A 672 6.44 6.10 -62.32
C LEU A 672 7.93 5.94 -61.99
N ILE A 673 8.47 4.72 -62.09
CA ILE A 673 9.84 4.37 -61.67
C ILE A 673 10.53 3.54 -62.79
N PRO A 674 11.81 3.77 -63.11
CA PRO A 674 12.56 2.95 -64.05
C PRO A 674 12.73 1.51 -63.51
N SER A 675 12.39 0.51 -64.34
CA SER A 675 12.39 -0.90 -63.95
C SER A 675 13.73 -1.57 -64.26
N ALA A 676 14.68 -1.53 -63.33
CA ALA A 676 15.99 -2.19 -63.46
C ALA A 676 16.10 -3.51 -62.65
N ALA A 677 15.30 -3.67 -61.60
CA ALA A 677 15.33 -4.81 -60.69
C ALA A 677 13.93 -5.39 -60.40
N ILE A 678 13.85 -6.66 -59.97
CA ILE A 678 12.59 -7.37 -59.68
C ILE A 678 11.74 -6.60 -58.65
N TRP A 679 12.37 -6.04 -57.61
CA TRP A 679 11.68 -5.25 -56.59
C TRP A 679 11.07 -3.95 -57.17
N SER A 680 11.80 -3.23 -58.03
CA SER A 680 11.31 -2.02 -58.70
C SER A 680 10.14 -2.29 -59.65
N MET A 681 10.15 -3.46 -60.29
CA MET A 681 9.07 -3.91 -61.17
C MET A 681 7.81 -4.29 -60.39
N SER A 682 7.98 -4.93 -59.24
CA SER A 682 6.90 -5.21 -58.29
C SER A 682 6.28 -3.91 -57.74
N LEU A 683 7.09 -2.97 -57.29
CA LEU A 683 6.62 -1.68 -56.77
C LEU A 683 5.86 -0.86 -57.81
N ASN A 684 6.35 -0.81 -59.06
CA ASN A 684 5.64 -0.13 -60.14
C ASN A 684 4.30 -0.81 -60.48
N SER A 685 4.25 -2.14 -60.38
CA SER A 685 3.03 -2.94 -60.59
C SER A 685 2.00 -2.74 -59.47
N PHE A 686 2.47 -2.46 -58.25
CA PHE A 686 1.64 -2.07 -57.11
C PHE A 686 1.09 -0.65 -57.26
N LEU A 687 1.94 0.35 -57.55
CA LEU A 687 1.53 1.75 -57.62
C LEU A 687 0.65 2.08 -58.83
N SER A 688 0.95 1.50 -60.00
CA SER A 688 0.20 1.76 -61.24
C SER A 688 -1.27 1.32 -61.17
N ARG A 689 -1.64 0.48 -60.19
CA ARG A 689 -3.00 -0.05 -60.01
C ARG A 689 -3.59 0.31 -58.65
N TRP A 690 -3.44 1.58 -58.27
CA TRP A 690 -3.83 2.13 -56.97
C TRP A 690 -5.20 1.68 -56.43
N LYS A 691 -6.24 1.59 -57.28
CA LYS A 691 -7.60 1.17 -56.83
C LYS A 691 -7.63 -0.23 -56.19
N ARG A 692 -6.76 -1.15 -56.63
CA ARG A 692 -6.70 -2.54 -56.13
C ARG A 692 -5.69 -2.70 -55.03
N SER A 693 -4.54 -2.05 -55.19
CA SER A 693 -3.49 -2.00 -54.17
C SER A 693 -4.01 -1.34 -52.90
N CYS A 694 -4.84 -0.30 -53.01
CA CYS A 694 -5.51 0.34 -51.88
C CYS A 694 -6.46 -0.63 -51.15
N LEU A 695 -7.24 -1.44 -51.88
CA LEU A 695 -8.07 -2.47 -51.25
C LEU A 695 -7.22 -3.48 -50.46
N SER A 696 -6.12 -3.96 -51.04
CA SER A 696 -5.18 -4.87 -50.35
C SER A 696 -4.57 -4.23 -49.10
N VAL A 697 -4.18 -2.97 -49.20
CA VAL A 697 -3.56 -2.22 -48.10
C VAL A 697 -4.56 -2.02 -46.98
N VAL A 698 -5.79 -1.58 -47.26
CA VAL A 698 -6.84 -1.39 -46.25
C VAL A 698 -7.21 -2.70 -45.56
N SER A 699 -7.33 -3.80 -46.31
CA SER A 699 -7.65 -5.12 -45.75
C SER A 699 -6.57 -5.69 -44.83
N ILE A 700 -5.30 -5.32 -45.02
CA ILE A 700 -4.19 -5.72 -44.13
C ILE A 700 -4.01 -4.71 -42.99
N ALA A 701 -4.16 -3.40 -43.28
CA ALA A 701 -3.87 -2.33 -42.34
C ALA A 701 -4.73 -2.40 -41.07
N LEU A 702 -5.99 -2.85 -41.18
CA LEU A 702 -6.92 -2.90 -40.06
C LEU A 702 -6.66 -4.04 -39.07
N PRO A 703 -6.44 -5.30 -39.52
CA PRO A 703 -5.90 -6.34 -38.64
C PRO A 703 -4.56 -5.94 -38.00
N THR A 704 -3.70 -5.21 -38.72
CA THR A 704 -2.44 -4.72 -38.17
C THR A 704 -2.63 -3.60 -37.17
N SER A 705 -3.53 -2.64 -37.42
CA SER A 705 -3.83 -1.60 -36.45
C SER A 705 -4.36 -2.22 -35.16
N LEU A 706 -5.22 -3.23 -35.30
CA LEU A 706 -5.71 -3.99 -34.17
C LEU A 706 -4.59 -4.70 -33.40
N PHE A 707 -3.67 -5.36 -34.10
CA PHE A 707 -2.49 -5.97 -33.48
C PHE A 707 -1.69 -4.95 -32.66
N VAL A 708 -1.43 -3.77 -33.21
CA VAL A 708 -0.67 -2.71 -32.53
C VAL A 708 -1.44 -2.17 -31.32
N VAL A 709 -2.75 -1.99 -31.44
CA VAL A 709 -3.63 -1.61 -30.31
C VAL A 709 -3.57 -2.67 -29.21
N PHE A 710 -3.61 -3.96 -29.53
CA PHE A 710 -3.49 -5.03 -28.52
C PHE A 710 -2.13 -5.05 -27.86
N LEU A 711 -1.07 -4.85 -28.64
CA LEU A 711 0.28 -4.81 -28.09
C LEU A 711 0.42 -3.62 -27.11
N PHE A 712 -0.20 -2.48 -27.43
CA PHE A 712 -0.28 -1.34 -26.52
C PHE A 712 -1.12 -1.64 -25.27
N ILE A 713 -2.33 -2.19 -25.45
CA ILE A 713 -3.22 -2.55 -24.34
C ILE A 713 -2.51 -3.54 -23.41
N THR A 714 -1.93 -4.62 -23.93
CA THR A 714 -1.19 -5.61 -23.12
C THR A 714 -0.04 -4.97 -22.35
N TYR A 715 0.70 -4.04 -22.96
CA TYR A 715 1.78 -3.34 -22.28
C TYR A 715 1.26 -2.41 -21.18
N ARG A 716 0.21 -1.62 -21.46
CA ARG A 716 -0.40 -0.71 -20.48
C ARG A 716 -1.06 -1.47 -19.34
N LEU A 717 -1.76 -2.55 -19.66
CA LEU A 717 -2.33 -3.49 -18.70
C LEU A 717 -1.26 -4.15 -17.84
N LYS A 718 -0.04 -4.39 -18.36
CA LYS A 718 1.06 -4.87 -17.52
C LYS A 718 1.41 -3.86 -16.43
N GLY A 719 1.53 -2.58 -16.77
CA GLY A 719 1.84 -1.52 -15.81
C GLY A 719 0.75 -1.30 -14.75
N VAL A 720 -0.52 -1.52 -15.09
CA VAL A 720 -1.65 -1.32 -14.17
C VAL A 720 -1.99 -2.57 -13.38
N MET A 721 -2.14 -3.71 -14.04
CA MET A 721 -2.65 -4.92 -13.41
C MET A 721 -1.59 -5.64 -12.57
N PHE A 722 -0.32 -5.67 -12.97
CA PHE A 722 0.72 -6.34 -12.17
C PHE A 722 1.23 -5.47 -11.00
N ALA A 723 0.62 -4.30 -10.77
CA ALA A 723 0.93 -3.48 -9.62
C ALA A 723 0.36 -4.06 -8.31
N THR A 724 -0.77 -4.77 -8.38
CA THR A 724 -1.44 -5.36 -7.20
C THR A 724 -1.63 -6.86 -7.37
N TRP A 725 -1.73 -7.60 -6.25
CA TRP A 725 -1.99 -9.04 -6.31
C TRP A 725 -3.32 -9.37 -6.99
N LEU A 726 -4.35 -8.54 -6.75
CA LEU A 726 -5.65 -8.69 -7.41
C LEU A 726 -5.56 -8.45 -8.92
N GLY A 727 -4.79 -7.45 -9.34
CA GLY A 727 -4.62 -7.16 -10.75
C GLY A 727 -3.82 -8.25 -11.47
N GLU A 728 -2.77 -8.83 -10.85
CA GLU A 728 -2.00 -9.93 -11.45
C GLU A 728 -2.91 -11.14 -11.74
N TYR A 729 -3.79 -11.48 -10.79
CA TYR A 729 -4.80 -12.52 -10.97
C TYR A 729 -5.73 -12.21 -12.17
N VAL A 730 -6.28 -10.99 -12.23
CA VAL A 730 -7.15 -10.55 -13.34
C VAL A 730 -6.41 -10.50 -14.68
N ALA A 731 -5.12 -10.13 -14.68
CA ALA A 731 -4.30 -10.01 -15.88
C ALA A 731 -4.08 -11.36 -16.57
N MET A 732 -3.85 -12.40 -15.77
CA MET A 732 -3.71 -13.76 -16.28
C MET A 732 -4.98 -14.19 -17.04
N GLU A 733 -6.15 -13.83 -16.53
CA GLU A 733 -7.44 -14.14 -17.14
C GLU A 733 -7.69 -13.38 -18.45
N VAL A 734 -7.40 -12.06 -18.49
CA VAL A 734 -7.62 -11.20 -19.67
C VAL A 734 -6.62 -11.47 -20.80
N SER A 735 -5.36 -11.79 -20.46
CA SER A 735 -4.27 -11.88 -21.44
C SER A 735 -4.49 -12.98 -22.50
N SER A 736 -5.03 -14.12 -22.11
CA SER A 736 -5.26 -15.28 -22.98
C SER A 736 -6.17 -14.93 -24.17
N MET A 737 -7.22 -14.15 -23.93
CA MET A 737 -8.20 -13.76 -24.94
C MET A 737 -7.61 -12.83 -25.99
N HIS A 738 -6.75 -11.88 -25.59
CA HIS A 738 -6.09 -10.96 -26.52
C HIS A 738 -5.24 -11.71 -27.55
N TYR A 739 -4.51 -12.74 -27.12
CA TYR A 739 -3.70 -13.56 -28.03
C TYR A 739 -4.55 -14.34 -29.03
N ILE A 740 -5.69 -14.89 -28.61
CA ILE A 740 -6.61 -15.60 -29.50
C ILE A 740 -7.23 -14.62 -30.51
N ALA A 741 -7.67 -13.44 -30.06
CA ALA A 741 -8.23 -12.41 -30.94
C ALA A 741 -7.24 -11.98 -32.02
N MET A 742 -5.99 -11.80 -31.62
CA MET A 742 -4.88 -11.44 -32.49
C MET A 742 -4.59 -12.55 -33.52
N GLY A 743 -4.60 -13.81 -33.10
CA GLY A 743 -4.48 -14.97 -33.98
C GLY A 743 -5.59 -15.02 -35.04
N VAL A 744 -6.85 -14.85 -34.63
CA VAL A 744 -8.02 -14.81 -35.54
C VAL A 744 -7.89 -13.67 -36.54
N ALA A 745 -7.54 -12.45 -36.09
CA ALA A 745 -7.38 -11.29 -36.96
C ALA A 745 -6.27 -11.50 -38.00
N LEU A 746 -5.13 -12.07 -37.59
CA LEU A 746 -4.03 -12.41 -38.51
C LEU A 746 -4.45 -13.47 -39.55
N LEU A 747 -5.19 -14.50 -39.15
CA LEU A 747 -5.70 -15.51 -40.07
C LEU A 747 -6.64 -14.90 -41.12
N ILE A 748 -7.55 -14.00 -40.69
CA ILE A 748 -8.44 -13.25 -41.58
C ILE A 748 -7.62 -12.37 -42.53
N ALA A 749 -6.58 -11.69 -42.05
CA ALA A 749 -5.70 -10.86 -42.87
C ALA A 749 -4.97 -11.66 -43.95
N ILE A 750 -4.39 -12.81 -43.59
CA ILE A 750 -3.70 -13.73 -44.53
C ILE A 750 -4.68 -14.21 -45.59
N LEU A 751 -5.89 -14.63 -45.17
CA LEU A 751 -6.92 -15.11 -46.10
C LEU A 751 -7.36 -14.02 -47.07
N THR A 752 -7.66 -12.82 -46.56
CA THR A 752 -8.08 -11.68 -47.39
C THR A 752 -6.99 -11.32 -48.40
N THR A 753 -5.73 -11.27 -47.94
CA THR A 753 -4.57 -11.02 -48.80
C THR A 753 -4.44 -12.10 -49.87
N THR A 754 -4.63 -13.36 -49.49
CA THR A 754 -4.60 -14.49 -50.42
C THR A 754 -5.67 -14.34 -51.51
N GLU A 755 -6.90 -13.98 -51.16
CA GLU A 755 -7.99 -13.75 -52.11
C GLU A 755 -7.67 -12.59 -53.08
N ILE A 756 -7.17 -11.47 -52.55
CA ILE A 756 -6.82 -10.29 -53.34
C ILE A 756 -5.65 -10.59 -54.28
N MET A 757 -4.58 -11.20 -53.78
CA MET A 757 -3.41 -11.54 -54.58
C MET A 757 -3.70 -12.62 -55.61
N TRP A 758 -4.54 -13.61 -55.26
CA TRP A 758 -5.04 -14.57 -56.23
C TRP A 758 -5.76 -13.86 -57.38
N GLN A 759 -6.67 -12.93 -57.08
CA GLN A 759 -7.41 -12.20 -58.10
C GLN A 759 -6.46 -11.37 -58.98
N ASN A 760 -5.53 -10.64 -58.36
CA ASN A 760 -4.53 -9.84 -59.05
C ASN A 760 -3.70 -10.69 -60.04
N ILE A 761 -3.25 -11.87 -59.63
CA ILE A 761 -2.48 -12.77 -60.48
C ILE A 761 -3.34 -13.38 -61.59
N SER A 762 -4.58 -13.78 -61.28
CA SER A 762 -5.49 -14.38 -62.25
C SER A 762 -5.83 -13.41 -63.40
N GLU A 763 -5.92 -12.12 -63.13
CA GLU A 763 -6.16 -11.11 -64.16
C GLU A 763 -4.89 -10.70 -64.92
N ARG A 764 -3.70 -10.93 -64.34
CA ARG A 764 -2.39 -10.67 -64.96
C ARG A 764 -1.74 -11.92 -65.56
N GLN A 765 -2.50 -12.99 -65.77
CA GLN A 765 -1.98 -14.22 -66.41
C GLN A 765 -1.30 -13.96 -67.77
N PRO A 766 -1.82 -13.08 -68.67
CA PRO A 766 -1.14 -12.76 -69.92
C PRO A 766 0.22 -12.07 -69.73
N GLU A 767 0.35 -11.19 -68.73
CA GLU A 767 1.61 -10.51 -68.41
C GLU A 767 2.66 -11.49 -67.88
N ILE A 768 2.25 -12.40 -66.99
CA ILE A 768 3.12 -13.46 -66.45
C ILE A 768 3.55 -14.41 -67.58
N ALA A 769 2.64 -14.74 -68.48
CA ALA A 769 2.93 -15.56 -69.65
C ALA A 769 3.94 -14.89 -70.58
N LEU A 770 3.80 -13.59 -70.84
CA LEU A 770 4.76 -12.80 -71.61
C LEU A 770 6.15 -12.82 -70.97
N LEU A 771 6.25 -12.60 -69.66
CA LEU A 771 7.54 -12.66 -68.94
C LEU A 771 8.19 -14.03 -69.07
N LYS A 772 7.41 -15.12 -68.97
CA LYS A 772 7.90 -16.49 -69.18
C LYS A 772 8.34 -16.75 -70.61
N SER A 773 7.61 -16.22 -71.60
CA SER A 773 7.98 -16.33 -73.02
C SER A 773 9.28 -15.60 -73.34
N ILE A 774 9.59 -14.51 -72.62
CA ILE A 774 10.85 -13.75 -72.74
C ILE A 774 12.00 -14.40 -71.94
N GLY A 775 11.74 -15.52 -71.23
CA GLY A 775 12.77 -16.32 -70.55
C GLY A 775 12.89 -16.12 -69.04
N TRP A 776 11.92 -15.48 -68.38
CA TRP A 776 11.93 -15.36 -66.91
C TRP A 776 11.83 -16.73 -66.23
N LYS A 777 12.73 -16.98 -65.27
CA LYS A 777 12.72 -18.20 -64.45
C LYS A 777 11.57 -18.19 -63.45
N ASN A 778 11.10 -19.39 -63.08
CA ASN A 778 10.06 -19.59 -62.06
C ASN A 778 10.38 -18.91 -60.71
N ARG A 779 11.66 -18.89 -60.29
CA ARG A 779 12.10 -18.21 -59.06
C ARG A 779 11.90 -16.68 -59.13
N SER A 780 12.15 -16.07 -60.30
CA SER A 780 11.97 -14.63 -60.50
C SER A 780 10.49 -14.24 -60.43
N ILE A 781 9.60 -15.07 -61.00
CA ILE A 781 8.14 -14.86 -60.94
C ILE A 781 7.60 -15.05 -59.53
N ARG A 782 8.06 -16.09 -58.82
CA ARG A 782 7.71 -16.28 -57.40
C ARG A 782 8.14 -15.09 -56.56
N SER A 783 9.38 -14.61 -56.75
CA SER A 783 9.92 -13.46 -56.00
C SER A 783 9.17 -12.17 -56.32
N LEU A 784 8.78 -11.96 -57.58
CA LEU A 784 7.97 -10.80 -58.00
C LEU A 784 6.66 -10.71 -57.20
N VAL A 785 5.94 -11.84 -57.10
CA VAL A 785 4.67 -11.90 -56.36
C VAL A 785 4.88 -11.77 -54.84
N LEU A 786 5.94 -12.38 -54.29
CA LEU A 786 6.26 -12.23 -52.87
C LEU A 786 6.63 -10.79 -52.50
N TYR A 787 7.36 -10.08 -53.35
CA TYR A 787 7.64 -8.66 -53.16
C TYR A 787 6.37 -7.81 -53.28
N GLU A 788 5.40 -8.16 -54.14
CA GLU A 788 4.11 -7.45 -54.20
C GLU A 788 3.34 -7.61 -52.87
N GLY A 789 3.37 -8.82 -52.30
CA GLY A 789 2.84 -9.09 -50.96
C GLY A 789 3.56 -8.30 -49.87
N ALA A 790 4.90 -8.27 -49.90
CA ALA A 790 5.71 -7.53 -48.93
C ALA A 790 5.45 -6.01 -48.98
N PHE A 791 5.36 -5.40 -50.17
CA PHE A 791 5.01 -3.99 -50.30
C PHE A 791 3.58 -3.70 -49.83
N SER A 792 2.63 -4.58 -50.15
CA SER A 792 1.26 -4.46 -49.65
C SER A 792 1.24 -4.47 -48.12
N GLY A 793 2.03 -5.36 -47.50
CA GLY A 793 2.23 -5.43 -46.06
C GLY A 793 2.93 -4.20 -45.48
N LEU A 794 3.98 -3.68 -46.12
CA LEU A 794 4.70 -2.49 -45.66
C LEU A 794 3.78 -1.26 -45.61
N PHE A 795 3.10 -0.95 -46.70
CA PHE A 795 2.17 0.19 -46.75
C PHE A 795 0.99 0.01 -45.80
N ALA A 796 0.48 -1.23 -45.68
CA ALA A 796 -0.54 -1.56 -44.70
C ALA A 796 -0.05 -1.38 -43.27
N GLY A 797 1.21 -1.71 -42.97
CA GLY A 797 1.81 -1.50 -41.66
C GLY A 797 1.94 -0.03 -41.29
N ILE A 798 2.40 0.81 -42.21
CA ILE A 798 2.49 2.27 -41.99
C ILE A 798 1.11 2.85 -41.68
N ILE A 799 0.11 2.53 -42.50
CA ILE A 799 -1.27 3.01 -42.30
C ILE A 799 -1.90 2.40 -41.05
N GLY A 800 -1.64 1.12 -40.79
CA GLY A 800 -2.16 0.41 -39.62
C GLY A 800 -1.63 0.98 -38.32
N ILE A 801 -0.33 1.25 -38.23
CA ILE A 801 0.28 1.91 -37.06
C ILE A 801 -0.32 3.31 -36.89
N PHE A 802 -0.47 4.09 -37.96
CA PHE A 802 -1.09 5.41 -37.87
C PHE A 802 -2.53 5.34 -37.33
N ILE A 803 -3.35 4.41 -37.85
CA ILE A 803 -4.71 4.17 -37.35
C ILE A 803 -4.69 3.74 -35.88
N ALA A 804 -3.76 2.85 -35.49
CA ALA A 804 -3.62 2.39 -34.12
C ALA A 804 -3.31 3.53 -33.15
N PHE A 805 -2.38 4.42 -33.52
CA PHE A 805 -2.02 5.59 -32.71
C PHE A 805 -3.20 6.54 -32.51
N VAL A 806 -3.94 6.83 -33.58
CA VAL A 806 -5.16 7.66 -33.49
C VAL A 806 -6.22 6.98 -32.61
N PHE A 807 -6.35 5.66 -32.70
CA PHE A 807 -7.31 4.90 -31.91
C PHE A 807 -6.94 4.90 -30.42
N VAL A 808 -5.68 4.60 -30.09
CA VAL A 808 -5.14 4.66 -28.72
C VAL A 808 -5.31 6.06 -28.14
N TRP A 809 -4.95 7.11 -28.90
CA TRP A 809 -5.08 8.49 -28.45
C TRP A 809 -6.54 8.86 -28.14
N LYS A 810 -7.50 8.41 -28.96
CA LYS A 810 -8.92 8.68 -28.73
C LYS A 810 -9.48 7.95 -27.50
N ILE A 811 -8.98 6.76 -27.19
CA ILE A 811 -9.43 5.97 -26.03
C ILE A 811 -8.81 6.49 -24.74
N TYR A 812 -7.50 6.79 -24.76
CA TYR A 812 -6.73 7.05 -23.54
C TYR A 812 -6.34 8.52 -23.34
N GLY A 813 -6.65 9.42 -24.28
CA GLY A 813 -6.36 10.85 -24.17
C GLY A 813 -4.90 11.23 -24.44
N GLU A 814 -3.97 10.27 -24.40
CA GLU A 814 -2.53 10.48 -24.57
C GLU A 814 -1.95 9.64 -25.73
N PRO A 815 -1.01 10.19 -26.53
CA PRO A 815 -0.34 9.43 -27.58
C PRO A 815 0.75 8.50 -27.00
N PRO A 816 0.91 7.26 -27.51
CA PRO A 816 1.85 6.28 -26.98
C PRO A 816 3.29 6.54 -27.45
N LEU A 817 3.86 7.68 -27.05
CA LEU A 817 5.16 8.14 -27.54
C LEU A 817 6.35 7.42 -26.87
N GLU A 818 6.23 7.06 -25.58
CA GLU A 818 7.32 6.43 -24.83
C GLU A 818 7.77 5.08 -25.44
N HIS A 819 6.83 4.29 -25.96
CA HIS A 819 7.12 2.98 -26.57
C HIS A 819 7.01 2.97 -28.11
N ALA A 820 7.03 4.15 -28.74
CA ALA A 820 6.96 4.26 -30.20
C ALA A 820 7.99 3.38 -30.97
N PRO A 821 9.26 3.22 -30.51
CA PRO A 821 10.21 2.34 -31.18
C PRO A 821 9.79 0.86 -31.19
N PHE A 822 9.19 0.40 -30.09
CA PHE A 822 8.70 -0.97 -29.96
C PHE A 822 7.49 -1.21 -30.86
N PHE A 823 6.54 -0.27 -30.93
CA PHE A 823 5.43 -0.34 -31.88
C PHE A 823 5.87 -0.21 -33.34
N ALA A 824 6.95 0.51 -33.63
CA ALA A 824 7.51 0.60 -34.97
C ALA A 824 8.05 -0.77 -35.45
N LEU A 825 8.60 -1.59 -34.54
CA LEU A 825 9.01 -2.97 -34.85
C LEU A 825 7.83 -3.86 -35.28
N ALA A 826 6.60 -3.52 -34.86
CA ALA A 826 5.40 -4.26 -35.26
C ALA A 826 5.13 -4.22 -36.78
N ILE A 827 5.78 -3.32 -37.54
CA ILE A 827 5.71 -3.28 -39.01
C ILE A 827 6.23 -4.57 -39.68
N VAL A 828 7.03 -5.38 -38.98
CA VAL A 828 7.50 -6.67 -39.48
C VAL A 828 6.33 -7.64 -39.72
N ILE A 829 5.32 -7.59 -38.86
CA ILE A 829 4.18 -8.51 -38.89
C ILE A 829 3.33 -8.36 -40.16
N PRO A 830 2.83 -7.17 -40.55
CA PRO A 830 2.07 -7.03 -41.80
C PRO A 830 2.89 -7.37 -43.04
N ILE A 831 4.22 -7.15 -43.02
CA ILE A 831 5.11 -7.58 -44.11
C ILE A 831 5.09 -9.11 -44.20
N LEU A 832 5.26 -9.81 -43.08
CA LEU A 832 5.18 -11.27 -43.01
C LEU A 832 3.79 -11.79 -43.41
N THR A 833 2.70 -11.16 -42.94
CA THR A 833 1.32 -11.47 -43.33
C THR A 833 1.11 -11.30 -44.83
N GLY A 834 1.61 -10.20 -45.41
CA GLY A 834 1.55 -9.91 -46.84
C GLY A 834 2.30 -10.95 -47.68
N MET A 835 3.51 -11.32 -47.25
CA MET A 835 4.29 -12.39 -47.87
C MET A 835 3.61 -13.76 -47.74
N ALA A 836 3.07 -14.09 -46.56
CA ALA A 836 2.37 -15.33 -46.29
C ALA A 836 1.12 -15.47 -47.19
N GLY A 837 0.30 -14.42 -47.29
CA GLY A 837 -0.85 -14.38 -48.19
C GLY A 837 -0.47 -14.48 -49.67
N ALA A 838 0.74 -14.05 -50.04
CA ALA A 838 1.26 -14.16 -51.40
C ALA A 838 1.84 -15.55 -51.74
N LEU A 839 2.11 -16.43 -50.76
CA LEU A 839 2.72 -17.76 -51.00
C LEU A 839 1.90 -18.64 -51.94
N PHE A 840 0.60 -18.79 -51.64
CA PHE A 840 -0.29 -19.62 -52.44
C PHE A 840 -0.47 -19.05 -53.87
N PRO A 841 -0.81 -17.76 -54.04
CA PRO A 841 -0.91 -17.13 -55.35
C PRO A 841 0.42 -17.18 -56.15
N ALA A 842 1.57 -17.00 -55.50
CA ALA A 842 2.89 -17.10 -56.16
C ALA A 842 3.15 -18.50 -56.72
N HIS A 843 2.78 -19.55 -55.98
CA HIS A 843 2.88 -20.92 -56.48
C HIS A 843 1.98 -21.15 -57.70
N LYS A 844 0.79 -20.56 -57.72
CA LYS A 844 -0.13 -20.62 -58.85
C LYS A 844 0.40 -19.86 -60.07
N ALA A 845 0.99 -18.67 -59.87
CA ALA A 845 1.60 -17.87 -60.93
C ALA A 845 2.68 -18.63 -61.69
N VAL A 846 3.53 -19.37 -60.97
CA VAL A 846 4.60 -20.18 -61.55
C VAL A 846 4.08 -21.30 -62.46
N LYS A 847 2.89 -21.84 -62.16
CA LYS A 847 2.27 -22.93 -62.92
C LYS A 847 1.57 -22.49 -64.21
N VAL A 848 1.49 -21.19 -64.49
CA VAL A 848 0.90 -20.67 -65.74
C VAL A 848 1.79 -21.11 -66.92
N GLN A 849 1.19 -21.78 -67.90
CA GLN A 849 1.86 -22.17 -69.13
C GLN A 849 1.71 -21.05 -70.18
N PRO A 850 2.81 -20.59 -70.82
CA PRO A 850 2.76 -19.42 -71.71
C PRO A 850 1.75 -19.55 -72.85
N TYR A 851 1.66 -20.73 -73.49
CA TYR A 851 0.74 -20.95 -74.61
C TYR A 851 -0.73 -20.91 -74.20
N GLN A 852 -1.09 -21.42 -73.01
CA GLN A 852 -2.47 -21.45 -72.51
C GLN A 852 -2.98 -20.04 -72.17
N ALA A 853 -2.09 -19.20 -71.64
CA ALA A 853 -2.44 -17.84 -71.22
C ALA A 853 -2.48 -16.85 -72.39
N LEU A 854 -1.71 -17.09 -73.46
CA LEU A 854 -1.72 -16.26 -74.68
C LEU A 854 -2.80 -16.70 -75.69
N GLY A 855 -3.16 -17.99 -75.73
CA GLY A 855 -4.15 -18.52 -76.68
C GLY A 855 -5.62 -18.35 -76.28
N GLY A 856 -5.93 -17.77 -75.12
CA GLY A 856 -7.30 -17.54 -74.63
C GLY A 856 -8.10 -18.82 -74.28
N THR A 857 -7.63 -20.00 -74.66
CA THR A 857 -8.23 -21.31 -74.35
C THR A 857 -7.64 -21.87 -73.06
N ALA A 858 -8.18 -21.44 -71.91
CA ALA A 858 -7.87 -22.06 -70.64
C ALA A 858 -8.64 -23.39 -70.52
N GLU A 859 -8.08 -24.50 -71.02
CA GLU A 859 -8.61 -25.83 -70.69
C GLU A 859 -8.26 -26.21 -69.24
N HIS A 860 -9.30 -26.46 -68.46
CA HIS A 860 -9.20 -26.94 -67.08
C HIS A 860 -8.69 -28.39 -67.06
N SER A 861 -7.39 -28.59 -66.78
CA SER A 861 -6.83 -29.93 -66.53
C SER A 861 -7.40 -30.54 -65.23
N GLY A 862 -8.25 -31.56 -65.37
CA GLY A 862 -8.91 -32.25 -64.25
C GLY A 862 -7.97 -32.91 -63.21
N LYS A 863 -6.69 -33.14 -63.56
CA LYS A 863 -5.68 -33.68 -62.62
C LYS A 863 -5.23 -32.63 -61.58
N THR A 864 -5.14 -31.36 -61.97
CA THR A 864 -4.75 -30.26 -61.07
C THR A 864 -5.91 -29.92 -60.12
N GLU A 865 -7.13 -30.01 -60.61
CA GLU A 865 -8.35 -29.81 -59.83
C GLU A 865 -8.52 -30.87 -58.73
N LYS A 866 -8.15 -32.13 -59.00
CA LYS A 866 -8.21 -33.22 -58.00
C LYS A 866 -7.23 -33.01 -56.84
N ARG A 867 -6.00 -32.55 -57.12
CA ARG A 867 -5.01 -32.23 -56.06
C ARG A 867 -5.43 -31.01 -55.22
N VAL A 868 -5.94 -29.96 -55.87
CA VAL A 868 -6.46 -28.77 -55.18
C VAL A 868 -7.69 -29.10 -54.32
N LYS A 869 -8.59 -29.99 -54.80
CA LYS A 869 -9.73 -30.52 -54.03
C LYS A 869 -9.29 -31.25 -52.76
N VAL A 870 -8.28 -32.11 -52.85
CA VAL A 870 -7.76 -32.83 -51.68
C VAL A 870 -7.08 -31.87 -50.71
N THR A 871 -6.23 -30.95 -51.19
CA THR A 871 -5.54 -30.01 -50.29
C THR A 871 -6.48 -29.01 -49.62
N LEU A 872 -7.50 -28.48 -50.31
CA LEU A 872 -8.49 -27.61 -49.68
C LEU A 872 -9.45 -28.39 -48.78
N GLY A 873 -9.89 -29.58 -49.18
CA GLY A 873 -10.73 -30.43 -48.33
C GLY A 873 -10.02 -30.83 -47.03
N VAL A 874 -8.72 -31.13 -47.10
CA VAL A 874 -7.89 -31.36 -45.91
C VAL A 874 -7.74 -30.09 -45.08
N ALA A 875 -7.55 -28.91 -45.69
CA ALA A 875 -7.48 -27.65 -44.94
C ALA A 875 -8.80 -27.31 -44.22
N THR A 876 -9.95 -27.53 -44.86
CA THR A 876 -11.27 -27.35 -44.24
C THR A 876 -11.52 -28.38 -43.14
N ALA A 877 -11.08 -29.63 -43.33
CA ALA A 877 -11.14 -30.67 -42.31
C ALA A 877 -10.21 -30.38 -41.13
N ILE A 878 -9.00 -29.84 -41.36
CA ILE A 878 -8.08 -29.41 -40.30
C ILE A 878 -8.66 -28.22 -39.54
N LEU A 879 -9.29 -27.25 -40.22
CA LEU A 879 -9.99 -26.16 -39.55
C LEU A 879 -11.19 -26.64 -38.74
N PHE A 880 -11.91 -27.66 -39.23
CA PHE A 880 -13.01 -28.27 -38.50
C PHE A 880 -12.52 -29.15 -37.33
N ILE A 881 -11.38 -29.82 -37.47
CA ILE A 881 -10.74 -30.53 -36.36
C ILE A 881 -10.22 -29.52 -35.35
N GLY A 882 -9.59 -28.43 -35.78
CA GLY A 882 -9.17 -27.30 -34.95
C GLY A 882 -10.34 -26.66 -34.20
N LEU A 883 -11.50 -26.53 -34.86
CA LEU A 883 -12.76 -26.14 -34.24
C LEU A 883 -13.14 -27.13 -33.12
N VAL A 884 -13.10 -28.44 -33.39
CA VAL A 884 -13.42 -29.47 -32.39
C VAL A 884 -12.40 -29.53 -31.25
N THR A 885 -11.10 -29.34 -31.50
CA THR A 885 -10.09 -29.30 -30.44
C THR A 885 -10.18 -28.04 -29.60
N ILE A 886 -10.44 -26.87 -30.20
CA ILE A 886 -10.71 -25.64 -29.44
C ILE A 886 -11.96 -25.82 -28.58
N LEU A 887 -13.02 -26.44 -29.11
CA LEU A 887 -14.23 -26.76 -28.33
C LEU A 887 -13.96 -27.79 -27.21
N SER A 888 -13.05 -28.75 -27.43
CA SER A 888 -12.71 -29.81 -26.47
C SER A 888 -11.72 -29.38 -25.38
N GLN A 889 -10.87 -28.38 -25.66
CA GLN A 889 -9.88 -27.83 -24.72
C GLN A 889 -10.28 -26.47 -24.12
N ALA A 890 -11.51 -25.99 -24.39
CA ALA A 890 -12.00 -24.69 -23.94
C ALA A 890 -12.23 -24.54 -22.42
N ILE A 891 -11.79 -25.51 -21.62
CA ILE A 891 -11.66 -25.36 -20.17
C ILE A 891 -10.17 -25.44 -19.87
N PRO A 892 -9.46 -24.30 -19.75
CA PRO A 892 -8.21 -24.32 -19.02
C PRO A 892 -8.59 -24.64 -17.58
N ASP A 893 -8.22 -25.83 -17.09
CA ASP A 893 -7.98 -26.01 -15.67
C ASP A 893 -6.79 -25.08 -15.33
N SER A 894 -7.09 -23.83 -14.99
CA SER A 894 -6.10 -22.88 -14.49
C SER A 894 -5.69 -23.34 -13.10
N LYS A 895 -4.78 -24.32 -13.04
CA LYS A 895 -3.89 -24.39 -11.89
C LYS A 895 -3.10 -23.09 -11.87
N PRO A 896 -3.09 -22.33 -10.76
CA PRO A 896 -2.25 -21.15 -10.66
C PRO A 896 -0.79 -21.61 -10.70
N ALA A 897 -0.20 -21.58 -11.89
CA ALA A 897 1.24 -21.55 -12.00
C ALA A 897 1.62 -20.12 -11.66
N VAL A 898 2.11 -19.91 -10.43
CA VAL A 898 2.90 -18.74 -10.05
C VAL A 898 4.09 -18.72 -10.99
N THR A 899 3.90 -18.09 -12.15
CA THR A 899 4.95 -17.87 -13.13
C THR A 899 5.30 -16.42 -12.90
N THR A 900 6.40 -16.18 -12.22
CA THR A 900 6.99 -14.86 -12.00
C THR A 900 7.02 -14.13 -13.34
N ALA A 901 6.05 -13.25 -13.57
CA ALA A 901 6.02 -12.42 -14.76
C ALA A 901 7.17 -11.42 -14.63
N ASP A 902 8.10 -11.42 -15.58
CA ASP A 902 9.16 -10.41 -15.71
C ASP A 902 8.51 -9.00 -15.72
N THR A 903 8.57 -8.33 -14.59
CA THR A 903 8.04 -6.99 -14.25
C THR A 903 8.99 -5.87 -14.68
N LYS A 904 9.68 -6.06 -15.81
CA LYS A 904 10.78 -5.20 -16.31
C LYS A 904 10.43 -3.74 -16.65
N ASP A 905 9.16 -3.32 -16.53
CA ASP A 905 8.67 -2.05 -17.07
C ASP A 905 7.88 -1.18 -16.08
N VAL A 906 7.79 -1.53 -14.79
CA VAL A 906 7.19 -0.62 -13.79
C VAL A 906 8.27 0.37 -13.35
N LYS A 907 8.04 1.67 -13.59
CA LYS A 907 8.95 2.73 -13.11
C LYS A 907 8.84 2.78 -11.58
N GLY A 908 9.83 2.18 -10.93
CA GLY A 908 9.93 2.07 -9.49
C GLY A 908 10.32 3.38 -8.79
N THR A 909 10.52 3.28 -7.48
CA THR A 909 11.13 4.35 -6.68
C THR A 909 12.62 4.48 -7.02
N ASP A 910 13.13 5.71 -6.98
CA ASP A 910 14.52 6.04 -7.23
C ASP A 910 15.11 6.75 -6.00
N GLY A 911 16.29 6.34 -5.53
CA GLY A 911 16.96 6.98 -4.40
C GLY A 911 18.11 6.14 -3.83
N ALA A 912 19.06 6.77 -3.15
CA ALA A 912 20.17 6.06 -2.49
C ALA A 912 19.83 5.77 -1.02
N ILE A 913 20.23 4.60 -0.53
CA ILE A 913 20.17 4.22 0.90
C ILE A 913 21.16 5.12 1.65
N GLN A 914 20.77 5.72 2.78
CA GLN A 914 21.77 6.34 3.65
C GLN A 914 22.38 5.28 4.57
N THR A 915 23.68 5.10 4.46
CA THR A 915 24.45 4.39 5.48
C THR A 915 24.53 5.27 6.73
N SER A 916 23.69 4.98 7.73
CA SER A 916 23.94 5.40 9.12
C SER A 916 25.10 4.58 9.65
N THR A 917 26.32 4.89 9.21
CA THR A 917 27.53 4.39 9.85
C THR A 917 27.99 5.47 10.80
N ALA A 918 28.01 5.17 12.10
CA ALA A 918 28.64 6.05 13.07
C ALA A 918 30.07 6.39 12.61
N PRO A 919 30.53 7.65 12.75
CA PRO A 919 31.93 7.95 12.50
C PRO A 919 32.78 7.05 13.40
N SER A 920 33.72 6.32 12.79
CA SER A 920 34.71 5.56 13.54
C SER A 920 35.39 6.50 14.53
N LYS A 921 35.59 6.05 15.76
CA LYS A 921 36.23 6.81 16.84
C LYS A 921 37.70 7.19 16.57
N ASP A 922 38.20 6.95 15.36
CA ASP A 922 39.51 7.35 14.90
C ASP A 922 39.36 7.88 13.48
N GLU A 923 39.09 9.18 13.33
CA GLU A 923 39.83 10.06 12.43
C GLU A 923 39.34 11.51 12.52
N THR A 924 40.30 12.42 12.35
CA THR A 924 40.17 13.88 12.21
C THR A 924 39.95 14.73 13.47
N LYS A 925 41.09 15.09 14.09
CA LYS A 925 41.30 16.48 14.50
C LYS A 925 41.11 17.38 13.28
N SER A 926 40.10 18.24 13.30
CA SER A 926 40.00 19.39 12.42
C SER A 926 39.63 20.61 13.25
N ASP A 927 40.58 21.55 13.33
CA ASP A 927 40.42 22.86 13.93
C ASP A 927 39.31 23.65 13.21
N ALA A 928 38.22 23.96 13.91
CA ALA A 928 37.33 25.05 13.53
C ALA A 928 36.71 25.67 14.80
N LYS A 929 37.09 26.93 15.06
CA LYS A 929 36.46 27.79 16.07
C LYS A 929 34.96 27.96 15.76
N PRO A 930 34.07 28.02 16.77
CA PRO A 930 32.75 28.59 16.59
C PRO A 930 32.85 30.13 16.60
N GLU A 931 32.54 30.76 15.46
CA GLU A 931 32.19 32.18 15.40
C GLU A 931 30.73 32.37 15.81
N ALA A 932 30.50 33.42 16.59
CA ALA A 932 29.23 33.85 17.13
C ALA A 932 28.27 34.47 16.10
N LYS A 933 26.96 34.45 16.39
CA LYS A 933 25.92 35.44 16.02
C LYS A 933 24.54 34.98 16.51
N PRO A 934 23.51 35.86 16.57
CA PRO A 934 23.40 37.08 17.38
C PRO A 934 22.15 37.04 18.29
N GLU A 935 22.08 37.97 19.24
CA GLU A 935 20.91 38.23 20.09
C GLU A 935 19.72 38.86 19.32
N GLY A 936 18.54 38.67 19.91
CA GLY A 936 17.28 39.39 19.66
C GLY A 936 16.12 38.40 19.54
N GLU A 937 15.01 38.48 20.26
CA GLU A 937 14.45 39.44 21.20
C GLU A 937 13.30 38.66 21.87
N GLU A 938 13.15 38.69 23.19
CA GLU A 938 11.87 38.29 23.79
C GLU A 938 11.40 39.33 24.80
N VAL A 939 10.09 39.50 24.74
CA VAL A 939 9.30 40.67 25.10
C VAL A 939 9.06 40.75 26.61
N ALA A 940 9.03 41.98 27.10
CA ALA A 940 8.78 42.36 28.48
C ALA A 940 7.42 41.89 29.02
N LEU A 941 7.42 41.45 30.28
CA LEU A 941 6.29 41.63 31.21
C LEU A 941 6.82 42.27 32.50
N ASP A 942 6.28 43.46 32.77
CA ASP A 942 6.65 44.37 33.84
C ASP A 942 5.81 44.08 35.12
N ARG A 943 6.50 44.05 36.26
CA ARG A 943 6.07 44.36 37.66
C ARG A 943 5.19 43.40 38.49
N GLU A 944 5.91 42.72 39.39
CA GLU A 944 5.83 42.76 40.86
C GLU A 944 4.51 43.05 41.59
N PHE A 945 4.11 42.09 42.44
CA PHE A 945 3.74 42.35 43.84
C PHE A 945 4.41 41.32 44.75
N TRP A 946 5.54 41.65 45.38
CA TRP A 946 6.07 40.85 46.50
C TRP A 946 6.46 41.76 47.67
N LYS A 947 6.01 41.37 48.85
CA LYS A 947 6.02 42.15 50.09
C LYS A 947 7.35 41.95 50.81
N VAL A 948 8.01 43.05 51.21
CA VAL A 948 9.21 43.03 52.06
C VAL A 948 8.82 42.56 53.47
N ILE A 949 9.56 41.60 54.04
CA ILE A 949 9.50 41.25 55.46
C ILE A 949 10.92 41.22 56.01
N GLU A 950 11.21 42.04 57.03
CA GLU A 950 12.38 41.88 57.91
C GLU A 950 12.11 40.75 58.91
N PHE A 951 13.03 39.78 59.03
CA PHE A 951 12.81 38.61 59.88
C PHE A 951 13.19 38.87 61.34
N GLU A 952 12.15 39.04 62.18
CA GLU A 952 12.15 38.64 63.59
C GLU A 952 10.93 37.75 63.95
N LYS A 953 10.16 37.28 62.95
CA LYS A 953 8.94 36.48 63.16
C LYS A 953 8.99 35.11 62.45
N PRO A 954 8.37 34.06 63.03
CA PRO A 954 8.39 32.71 62.47
C PRO A 954 7.57 32.55 61.18
N TRP A 955 8.06 31.72 60.25
CA TRP A 955 7.37 31.21 59.05
C TRP A 955 6.78 29.83 59.37
N ASN A 956 5.49 29.62 59.09
CA ASN A 956 4.80 28.36 59.39
C ASN A 956 4.47 27.63 58.09
N ALA A 957 4.96 26.41 57.93
CA ALA A 957 4.50 25.43 56.94
C ALA A 957 3.99 24.24 57.74
N ASP A 958 2.68 24.00 57.77
CA ASP A 958 2.06 23.01 58.66
C ASP A 958 2.74 21.64 58.50
N PRO A 959 3.28 20.99 59.57
CA PRO A 959 3.28 21.36 61.00
C PRO A 959 4.57 22.02 61.57
N LEU A 960 5.48 22.45 60.72
CA LEU A 960 6.79 23.00 61.06
C LEU A 960 6.84 24.53 61.10
N GLN A 961 7.45 25.05 62.16
CA GLN A 961 7.73 26.47 62.35
C GLN A 961 9.22 26.77 62.13
N TYR A 962 9.53 27.71 61.24
CA TYR A 962 10.89 28.13 60.89
C TYR A 962 11.16 29.56 61.37
N THR A 963 12.33 29.81 61.94
CA THR A 963 12.83 31.15 62.28
C THR A 963 14.22 31.32 61.69
N PHE A 964 14.42 32.34 60.86
CA PHE A 964 15.69 32.61 60.20
C PHE A 964 16.42 33.80 60.83
N ARG A 965 17.74 33.70 60.93
CA ARG A 965 18.62 34.81 61.33
C ARG A 965 19.85 34.81 60.44
N LEU A 966 20.17 35.97 59.85
CA LEU A 966 21.45 36.17 59.19
C LEU A 966 22.54 36.33 60.24
N ASP A 967 23.66 35.64 60.06
CA ASP A 967 24.81 35.71 60.98
C ASP A 967 26.06 36.28 60.31
N GLU A 968 27.08 36.62 61.10
CA GLU A 968 28.30 37.22 60.57
C GLU A 968 29.02 36.30 59.56
N PRO A 969 29.57 36.86 58.45
CA PRO A 969 30.21 36.07 57.41
C PRO A 969 31.49 35.39 57.91
N LYS A 970 31.58 34.06 57.75
CA LYS A 970 32.85 33.30 57.91
C LYS A 970 33.83 33.70 56.78
N LYS A 971 35.15 33.65 57.02
CA LYS A 971 36.20 34.06 56.04
C LYS A 971 36.03 33.33 54.69
N ALA A 972 35.82 34.07 53.60
CA ALA A 972 35.62 33.54 52.25
C ALA A 972 36.92 33.54 51.40
N LYS A 973 36.94 32.71 50.35
CA LYS A 973 38.03 32.63 49.34
C LYS A 973 38.15 33.92 48.51
N ALA A 974 39.28 34.11 47.81
CA ALA A 974 39.48 35.27 46.95
C ALA A 974 38.37 35.34 45.86
N ASN A 975 37.72 36.50 45.73
CA ASN A 975 36.58 36.82 44.84
C ASN A 975 35.16 36.34 45.24
N THR A 976 34.97 35.68 46.39
CA THR A 976 33.63 35.35 46.92
C THR A 976 33.33 36.08 48.24
N LYS A 977 32.05 36.16 48.63
CA LYS A 977 31.58 36.52 49.98
C LYS A 977 30.79 35.35 50.56
N SER A 978 30.85 35.18 51.87
CA SER A 978 30.08 34.15 52.58
C SER A 978 28.76 34.74 53.09
N ILE A 979 27.66 34.02 52.92
CA ILE A 979 26.36 34.32 53.54
C ILE A 979 26.03 33.15 54.47
N VAL A 980 25.80 33.42 55.75
CA VAL A 980 25.45 32.39 56.73
C VAL A 980 24.01 32.62 57.19
N ILE A 981 23.17 31.60 57.02
CA ILE A 981 21.77 31.59 57.43
C ILE A 981 21.62 30.58 58.55
N LYS A 982 21.27 31.05 59.75
CA LYS A 982 20.84 30.19 60.85
C LYS A 982 19.34 30.02 60.80
N ALA A 983 18.87 28.80 60.66
CA ALA A 983 17.46 28.44 60.70
C ALA A 983 17.16 27.62 61.97
N ARG A 984 16.17 28.06 62.74
CA ARG A 984 15.58 27.29 63.84
C ARG A 984 14.27 26.71 63.34
N ILE A 985 14.10 25.40 63.47
CA ILE A 985 12.93 24.64 63.02
C ILE A 985 12.31 23.99 64.26
N GLN A 986 11.01 24.10 64.43
CA GLN A 986 10.27 23.51 65.53
C GLN A 986 9.04 22.77 64.99
N ASN A 987 8.84 21.53 65.42
CA ASN A 987 7.60 20.81 65.17
C ASN A 987 6.56 21.19 66.25
N LEU A 988 5.44 21.77 65.82
CA LEU A 988 4.37 22.24 66.68
C LEU A 988 3.22 21.23 66.86
N THR A 989 3.27 20.05 66.24
CA THR A 989 2.23 19.02 66.42
C THR A 989 2.21 18.45 67.84
N THR A 990 1.02 18.04 68.27
CA THR A 990 0.76 17.30 69.52
C THR A 990 0.43 15.83 69.31
N GLU A 991 0.32 15.38 68.06
CA GLU A 991 0.00 14.00 67.65
C GLU A 991 1.29 13.20 67.43
N ASP A 992 1.36 11.95 67.91
CA ASP A 992 2.59 11.13 67.99
C ASP A 992 3.09 10.59 66.61
N GLU A 993 2.95 11.38 65.54
CA GLU A 993 3.35 11.09 64.17
C GLU A 993 4.70 11.73 63.81
N TRP A 994 5.41 11.16 62.83
CA TRP A 994 6.72 11.64 62.39
C TRP A 994 6.60 12.51 61.15
N ASP A 995 7.08 13.75 61.22
CA ASP A 995 7.13 14.64 60.06
C ASP A 995 8.45 14.55 59.31
N ASP A 996 8.39 14.32 58.00
CA ASP A 996 9.57 14.30 57.13
C ASP A 996 10.14 15.72 56.99
N TYR A 997 11.34 15.92 57.53
CA TYR A 997 12.15 17.12 57.38
C TYR A 997 13.59 16.77 56.96
N LYS A 998 13.93 17.08 55.70
CA LYS A 998 15.28 16.95 55.14
C LYS A 998 15.95 18.32 54.98
N ILE A 999 17.23 18.43 55.38
CA ILE A 999 18.07 19.61 55.04
C ILE A 999 18.61 19.55 53.59
N THR A 1000 17.95 18.82 52.69
CA THR A 1000 18.35 18.74 51.29
C THR A 1000 17.32 19.43 50.43
N GLY A 1001 17.74 20.48 49.72
CA GLY A 1001 16.87 21.26 48.85
C GLY A 1001 16.88 22.77 49.12
N GLN A 1002 17.61 23.24 50.14
CA GLN A 1002 17.77 24.67 50.35
C GLN A 1002 18.90 25.25 49.49
N PHE A 1003 18.60 26.27 48.69
CA PHE A 1003 19.60 26.95 47.87
C PHE A 1003 19.33 28.45 47.79
N LEU A 1004 20.37 29.21 47.48
CA LEU A 1004 20.23 30.61 47.08
C LEU A 1004 20.11 30.69 45.57
N LYS A 1005 19.17 31.46 45.04
CA LYS A 1005 19.07 31.76 43.61
C LYS A 1005 19.38 33.24 43.39
N ASP A 1006 20.29 33.57 42.48
CA ASP A 1006 20.54 34.96 42.10
C ASP A 1006 19.50 35.48 41.09
N GLN A 1007 19.63 36.76 40.75
CA GLN A 1007 18.75 37.44 39.79
C GLN A 1007 18.88 36.91 38.35
N ASP A 1008 19.96 36.21 38.01
CA ASP A 1008 20.18 35.63 36.68
C ASP A 1008 19.66 34.17 36.63
N GLY A 1009 19.03 33.70 37.70
CA GLY A 1009 18.49 32.34 37.82
C GLY A 1009 19.51 31.28 38.24
N LYS A 1010 20.74 31.67 38.60
CA LYS A 1010 21.79 30.73 39.00
C LYS A 1010 21.64 30.29 40.44
N GLU A 1011 21.67 28.99 40.66
CA GLU A 1011 21.52 28.37 41.99
C GLU A 1011 22.88 28.19 42.70
N TYR A 1012 22.90 28.47 44.01
CA TYR A 1012 24.03 28.34 44.91
C TYR A 1012 23.62 27.45 46.08
N GLN A 1013 24.20 26.25 46.13
CA GLN A 1013 24.01 25.30 47.21
C GLN A 1013 24.83 25.71 48.44
N PRO A 1014 24.43 25.32 49.67
CA PRO A 1014 25.22 25.56 50.87
C PRO A 1014 26.54 24.80 50.77
N VAL A 1015 27.64 25.48 51.07
CA VAL A 1015 29.02 24.96 51.02
C VAL A 1015 29.42 24.33 52.34
N ASP A 1016 28.79 24.75 53.44
CA ASP A 1016 28.94 24.18 54.77
C ASP A 1016 27.59 24.19 55.49
N THR A 1017 27.18 23.04 56.03
CA THR A 1017 25.91 22.85 56.73
C THR A 1017 26.21 22.26 58.10
N GLU A 1018 25.94 23.03 59.15
CA GLU A 1018 26.25 22.67 60.52
C GLU A 1018 24.96 22.58 61.36
N VAL A 1019 24.69 21.42 61.95
CA VAL A 1019 23.59 21.27 62.91
C VAL A 1019 24.06 21.74 64.29
N ILE A 1020 23.63 22.93 64.70
CA ILE A 1020 24.04 23.57 65.97
C ILE A 1020 23.41 22.87 67.18
N SER A 1021 22.13 22.52 67.09
CA SER A 1021 21.44 21.78 68.13
C SER A 1021 20.27 20.99 67.55
N ARG A 1022 20.00 19.81 68.08
CA ARG A 1022 18.82 19.02 67.72
C ARG A 1022 18.17 18.38 68.95
N LYS A 1023 16.85 18.32 68.93
CA LYS A 1023 15.99 17.66 69.92
C LYS A 1023 14.91 16.91 69.14
N ASN A 1024 14.80 15.60 69.38
CA ASN A 1024 13.82 14.71 68.75
C ASN A 1024 13.78 14.76 67.19
N TRP A 1025 14.94 14.99 66.57
CA TRP A 1025 15.10 15.00 65.11
C TRP A 1025 16.26 14.10 64.71
N ASN A 1026 16.04 13.19 63.76
CA ASN A 1026 17.03 12.17 63.35
C ASN A 1026 17.80 12.54 62.07
N GLY A 1027 17.58 13.73 61.50
CA GLY A 1027 18.20 14.17 60.24
C GLY A 1027 17.26 14.13 59.03
N ILE A 1028 16.18 13.34 59.12
CA ILE A 1028 15.19 13.16 58.05
C ILE A 1028 13.76 13.30 58.59
N ARG A 1029 13.52 12.97 59.86
CA ARG A 1029 12.20 13.02 60.50
C ARG A 1029 12.26 13.68 61.87
N MET A 1030 11.27 14.51 62.18
CA MET A 1030 11.13 15.23 63.45
C MET A 1030 9.88 14.73 64.19
N LYS A 1031 10.00 14.46 65.51
CA LYS A 1031 8.86 14.11 66.37
C LYS A 1031 8.19 15.37 66.97
N PRO A 1032 6.97 15.23 67.53
CA PRO A 1032 6.29 16.28 68.29
C PRO A 1032 7.17 16.95 69.36
N GLY A 1033 7.14 18.28 69.41
CA GLY A 1033 7.99 19.08 70.28
C GLY A 1033 9.50 18.99 69.96
N GLY A 1034 9.85 18.47 68.78
CA GLY A 1034 11.19 18.44 68.23
C GLY A 1034 11.64 19.82 67.78
N GLU A 1035 12.96 20.05 67.86
CA GLU A 1035 13.58 21.31 67.52
C GLU A 1035 14.95 21.06 66.88
N ALA A 1036 15.26 21.76 65.79
CA ALA A 1036 16.57 21.76 65.16
C ALA A 1036 17.03 23.20 64.91
N ILE A 1037 18.29 23.49 65.20
CA ILE A 1037 18.97 24.72 64.78
C ILE A 1037 20.06 24.31 63.82
N VAL A 1038 19.98 24.81 62.59
CA VAL A 1038 20.91 24.51 61.50
C VAL A 1038 21.53 25.81 61.00
N SER A 1039 22.80 25.75 60.62
CA SER A 1039 23.55 26.85 60.04
C SER A 1039 23.97 26.47 58.64
N LEU A 1040 23.50 27.22 57.65
CA LEU A 1040 23.78 27.03 56.24
C LEU A 1040 24.70 28.16 55.78
N ALA A 1041 25.92 27.83 55.37
CA ALA A 1041 26.87 28.79 54.83
C ALA A 1041 26.99 28.65 53.32
N PHE A 1042 26.79 29.75 52.60
CA PHE A 1042 26.85 29.84 51.15
C PHE A 1042 28.08 30.67 50.74
N GLU A 1043 28.78 30.27 49.67
CA GLU A 1043 29.79 31.12 49.01
C GLU A 1043 29.19 31.68 47.72
N VAL A 1044 29.06 33.00 47.63
CA VAL A 1044 28.47 33.69 46.47
C VAL A 1044 29.43 34.76 45.91
N PRO A 1045 29.31 35.13 44.62
CA PRO A 1045 30.15 36.16 44.01
C PRO A 1045 30.00 37.53 44.69
N LYS A 1046 31.10 38.28 44.83
CA LYS A 1046 31.08 39.62 45.45
C LYS A 1046 30.26 40.66 44.67
N ASN A 1047 30.10 40.47 43.36
CA ASN A 1047 29.41 41.40 42.45
C ASN A 1047 27.89 41.20 42.38
N LYS A 1048 27.33 40.27 43.16
CA LYS A 1048 25.88 40.01 43.22
C LYS A 1048 25.36 40.38 44.62
N GLU A 1049 24.26 41.13 44.66
CA GLU A 1049 23.79 41.77 45.91
C GLU A 1049 22.48 41.18 46.46
N ASN A 1050 21.63 40.58 45.62
CA ASN A 1050 20.33 40.04 46.02
C ASN A 1050 20.26 38.55 45.72
N PHE A 1051 19.77 37.77 46.69
CA PHE A 1051 19.59 36.32 46.55
C PHE A 1051 18.25 35.88 47.14
N ASN A 1052 17.59 34.93 46.50
CA ASN A 1052 16.38 34.29 47.01
C ASN A 1052 16.77 32.99 47.72
N PHE A 1053 16.43 32.85 48.99
CA PHE A 1053 16.56 31.62 49.75
C PHE A 1053 15.31 30.76 49.57
N ILE A 1054 15.51 29.60 48.96
CA ILE A 1054 14.45 28.66 48.61
C ILE A 1054 14.55 27.47 49.58
N LEU A 1055 13.43 27.06 50.17
CA LEU A 1055 13.38 26.04 51.22
C LEU A 1055 13.18 24.60 50.69
N SER A 1056 12.64 24.45 49.47
CA SER A 1056 12.38 23.16 48.79
C SER A 1056 12.13 23.36 47.28
N ARG A 1057 12.31 22.31 46.46
CA ARG A 1057 11.98 22.30 45.02
C ARG A 1057 10.48 22.10 44.72
N VAL A 1058 9.66 21.91 45.74
CA VAL A 1058 8.20 21.82 45.62
C VAL A 1058 7.61 23.21 45.86
N SER A 1059 6.89 23.73 44.86
CA SER A 1059 6.17 25.00 44.93
C SER A 1059 5.14 24.99 46.05
N GLN A 1060 5.42 25.70 47.14
CA GLN A 1060 4.44 26.20 48.09
C GLN A 1060 4.66 27.72 48.26
N PRO A 1061 3.62 28.52 48.59
CA PRO A 1061 3.67 29.96 48.40
C PRO A 1061 4.68 30.66 49.33
N GLY A 1062 5.70 31.29 48.72
CA GLY A 1062 6.50 32.38 49.31
C GLY A 1062 8.01 32.14 49.39
N ASP A 1063 8.74 32.43 48.29
CA ASP A 1063 10.20 32.48 48.31
C ASP A 1063 10.73 33.65 49.16
N VAL A 1064 11.80 33.43 49.92
CA VAL A 1064 12.37 34.42 50.84
C VAL A 1064 13.49 35.22 50.17
N VAL A 1065 13.32 36.53 49.97
CA VAL A 1065 14.35 37.40 49.36
C VAL A 1065 15.30 37.98 50.42
N ILE A 1066 16.61 37.76 50.28
CA ILE A 1066 17.66 38.32 51.13
C ILE A 1066 18.26 39.57 50.44
N LYS A 1067 18.08 40.75 51.05
CA LYS A 1067 18.69 42.03 50.61
C LYS A 1067 19.80 42.49 51.57
N HIS A 1068 20.77 43.20 51.02
CA HIS A 1068 22.03 43.69 51.59
C HIS A 1068 22.01 44.12 53.08
N ILE A 1069 22.99 43.65 53.87
CA ILE A 1069 23.43 44.28 55.14
C ILE A 1069 24.60 45.20 54.83
N ASP A 1070 24.37 46.51 54.91
CA ASP A 1070 25.42 47.51 54.80
C ASP A 1070 26.09 47.69 56.18
N LYS A 1071 27.42 47.77 56.20
CA LYS A 1071 28.18 47.98 57.44
C LYS A 1071 28.02 49.44 57.90
N GLY A 1072 27.13 49.70 58.84
CA GLY A 1072 27.11 50.98 59.56
C GLY A 1072 25.91 51.18 60.49
N LEU A 1073 26.21 51.17 61.80
CA LEU A 1073 25.38 51.46 62.99
C LEU A 1073 24.54 50.32 63.57
#